data_AF-A0A7N6F7S9-F1
#
_entry.id   AF-A0A7N6F7S9-F1
#
_cell.length_a   1.000
_cell.length_b   1.000
_cell.length_c   1.000
_cell.angle_alpha   90.00
_cell.angle_beta   90.00
_cell.angle_gamma   90.00
#
_symmetry.space_group_name_H-M   'P 1'
#
loop_
_entity.id
_entity.type
_entity.pdbx_description
1 polymer ?
#
loop_
_entity_poly.entity_id
_entity_poly.type
_entity_poly.pdbx_seq_one_letter_code
_entity_poly.pdbx_strand_id
1 'polypeptide(L)'
;MSQQNWKTSSGSSLSKVSVCVSLYLLTWSYMSDFVFSCFQSWIPKRIKKRVCTTFVEDTSSNGEKCQCGGGRESHDSVATEDSFGAAIVTQWDSSQHTSECPTDAFGELEFAGAGRRHSPFLRLSCDTPPETVYELMMNTWGLPLPNLVVSVVGCEGQEKMKTWVRDVLRNGLVKAAQSTGAWILTGGLREGVSRCVGEAVRDHGATAPALSQKKVIAVGLAPWGMVHNRHQLVNQQGSFPARYHVQNTSQDSYCLDNNCQAFLLVDDGSAGHWGGERAFCARLEDHISHQRTGIGGSGNIEIPVLCILIAGDAKMLERLDTSLKKDTPWLVLAGSGPTADFISDLLDDVCSASPAAEVEPTLSSNSEQRDRVREKVRKYFPAQTDVEKLVDRVLSIYHNRELITVFNGDQDGSDDFDTVLLKALVRASKRISSDASEYTEELKLAVAWNRLDIAKSELFNGDIQWKYEDLEDSMTDALINNKPQFVRLFCENGLNILDYLTYGRLENLYRSLPDGLLAHALLRKCLMERIDLTTLIAPHEITLALCAIPVKPVLILKVSHLLSDLLDDVCQPFYYKPLKLKQTNSTRRTHKYVNKLLSGECGYRRESCRSPWETLFIWAVLQNRTEMAVYFWEMTGESVLSALGGCKLLRELAKLEKDTENKLAMKELARKFEKLAHDVFGECHQNNESRSFTLLIKKSKVWGEATCLQMATVADARLFFSHSGVQSLLSQIWWGEMKRSTPVWKLVLTFFLPPLIYTDLIKFRFQSYHCMSKHKPSHEVQGIISLFLTVFDLSSGSSKVKPKKPFVVSQWRKFWFAPVTAFLGNVLMYFLFLCLFAYVLLVNFKPPPPDGPSPMEFVLYFWVFTLVCEEIRQTFFVGTTFVQMIRNYIQDVWNKCDLTAIVLFIVGLCGRMFPFSFEFGRAVMAIDFLVFTLRLIHIFAVHKQLGPKIIIVGKMMKDVFFFLFFLAVWLAAYGVANQALLYSYDPRPLWIFRRVFYRPYMHIFGQIPIHEMDGDMQCTNNITEIEAGEEPCVNTNANWLVVILLVVYLLSTNIVLVNLLIAMFSHTFSKVQENSDIYWKFQRYNLIVEYHSRPCLAPPFIIFSHLHLLIKRYIRRIPSSKSKHFVLELHGSKASHLHTWESVHKEILLSAQNKRQRETDTAQLKRTAVKVDTVLKQMTEIRDHNRRLRQLEAEVRVLLRPGYMVLPVFLICSF
;
A
#
# COMPACT_ATOMS: atom_id res chain seq x y z
N MET A 1 2.32 -49.29 -8.17
CA MET A 1 3.72 -49.76 -8.29
C MET A 1 4.44 -48.89 -9.31
N SER A 2 5.68 -48.48 -9.00
CA SER A 2 6.68 -47.74 -9.81
C SER A 2 6.20 -46.42 -10.46
N GLN A 3 6.61 -45.21 -10.06
CA GLN A 3 7.91 -44.73 -9.58
C GLN A 3 9.09 -45.25 -10.41
N GLN A 4 9.30 -44.68 -11.60
CA GLN A 4 10.63 -44.38 -12.19
C GLN A 4 10.46 -43.65 -13.53
N ASN A 5 11.37 -42.73 -13.82
CA ASN A 5 11.63 -42.06 -15.11
C ASN A 5 10.98 -40.69 -15.39
N TRP A 6 11.29 -39.68 -14.55
CA TRP A 6 11.43 -38.27 -15.00
C TRP A 6 12.57 -37.55 -14.23
N LYS A 7 13.74 -38.18 -14.15
CA LYS A 7 14.98 -37.59 -13.63
C LYS A 7 16.01 -37.49 -14.76
N THR A 8 15.92 -36.48 -15.63
CA THR A 8 17.04 -35.99 -16.47
C THR A 8 16.64 -34.72 -17.25
N SER A 9 16.25 -33.62 -16.58
CA SER A 9 16.38 -32.27 -17.19
C SER A 9 16.30 -31.08 -16.22
N SER A 10 16.31 -31.29 -14.90
CA SER A 10 16.22 -30.22 -13.89
C SER A 10 17.53 -29.97 -13.11
N GLY A 11 18.64 -30.54 -13.56
CA GLY A 11 19.93 -30.51 -12.84
C GLY A 11 20.80 -29.27 -13.02
N SER A 12 20.45 -28.33 -13.92
CA SER A 12 21.32 -27.19 -14.25
C SER A 12 20.83 -25.81 -13.77
N SER A 13 19.59 -25.71 -13.26
CA SER A 13 19.08 -24.46 -12.65
C SER A 13 19.14 -24.48 -11.12
N LEU A 14 18.97 -25.64 -10.48
CA LEU A 14 19.11 -25.80 -9.02
C LEU A 14 20.55 -25.69 -8.53
N SER A 15 21.55 -26.12 -9.32
CA SER A 15 22.96 -25.94 -8.96
C SER A 15 23.39 -24.48 -9.06
N LYS A 16 22.89 -23.71 -10.03
CA LYS A 16 23.20 -22.27 -10.13
C LYS A 16 22.51 -21.44 -9.06
N VAL A 17 21.28 -21.79 -8.65
CA VAL A 17 20.60 -21.13 -7.52
C VAL A 17 21.21 -21.55 -6.18
N SER A 18 21.57 -22.84 -6.00
CA SER A 18 22.25 -23.30 -4.79
C SER A 18 23.67 -22.74 -4.67
N VAL A 19 24.41 -22.58 -5.76
CA VAL A 19 25.74 -21.96 -5.75
C VAL A 19 25.64 -20.45 -5.55
N CYS A 20 24.61 -19.77 -6.08
CA CYS A 20 24.42 -18.34 -5.85
C CYS A 20 23.92 -18.06 -4.43
N VAL A 21 23.06 -18.91 -3.87
CA VAL A 21 22.62 -18.84 -2.45
C VAL A 21 23.75 -19.25 -1.52
N SER A 22 24.55 -20.27 -1.85
CA SER A 22 25.79 -20.57 -1.09
C SER A 22 26.82 -19.47 -1.22
N LEU A 23 27.01 -18.82 -2.38
CA LEU A 23 27.93 -17.70 -2.51
C LEU A 23 27.42 -16.47 -1.77
N TYR A 24 26.11 -16.18 -1.80
CA TYR A 24 25.53 -15.09 -1.02
C TYR A 24 25.59 -15.37 0.48
N LEU A 25 25.37 -16.63 0.91
CA LEU A 25 25.51 -17.03 2.31
C LEU A 25 26.98 -17.10 2.73
N LEU A 26 27.91 -17.45 1.83
CA LEU A 26 29.35 -17.44 2.08
C LEU A 26 29.90 -16.02 2.08
N THR A 27 29.45 -15.12 1.21
CA THR A 27 29.85 -13.70 1.23
C THR A 27 29.18 -12.94 2.37
N TRP A 28 27.95 -13.30 2.76
CA TRP A 28 27.29 -12.76 3.95
C TRP A 28 27.92 -13.32 5.23
N SER A 29 28.30 -14.60 5.28
CA SER A 29 29.08 -15.17 6.39
C SER A 29 30.46 -14.52 6.43
N TYR A 30 31.20 -14.42 5.33
CA TYR A 30 32.50 -13.76 5.30
C TYR A 30 32.44 -12.26 5.61
N MET A 31 31.43 -11.50 5.15
CA MET A 31 31.24 -10.10 5.54
C MET A 31 30.82 -9.98 7.00
N SER A 32 29.92 -10.85 7.47
CA SER A 32 29.52 -10.92 8.89
C SER A 32 30.74 -11.21 9.75
N ASP A 33 31.51 -12.25 9.43
CA ASP A 33 32.72 -12.67 10.14
C ASP A 33 33.84 -11.63 10.06
N PHE A 34 33.97 -10.89 8.95
CA PHE A 34 34.93 -9.79 8.80
C PHE A 34 34.55 -8.54 9.60
N VAL A 35 33.26 -8.16 9.59
CA VAL A 35 32.75 -7.06 10.44
C VAL A 35 32.82 -7.45 11.92
N PHE A 36 32.54 -8.72 12.25
CA PHE A 36 32.62 -9.27 13.60
C PHE A 36 34.06 -9.34 14.13
N SER A 37 35.02 -9.69 13.27
CA SER A 37 36.46 -9.65 13.58
C SER A 37 36.98 -8.22 13.78
N CYS A 38 36.53 -7.27 12.94
CA CYS A 38 36.87 -5.86 13.10
C CYS A 38 36.33 -5.29 14.42
N PHE A 39 35.11 -5.71 14.80
CA PHE A 39 34.43 -5.33 16.04
C PHE A 39 35.16 -5.79 17.32
N GLN A 40 35.62 -7.05 17.37
CA GLN A 40 36.42 -7.59 18.48
C GLN A 40 37.70 -6.78 18.73
N SER A 41 38.26 -6.18 17.68
CA SER A 41 39.46 -5.35 17.79
C SER A 41 39.19 -3.89 18.15
N TRP A 42 37.98 -3.39 17.91
CA TRP A 42 37.62 -1.96 18.05
C TRP A 42 37.19 -1.59 19.46
N ILE A 43 36.32 -2.39 20.11
CA ILE A 43 35.81 -2.11 21.46
C ILE A 43 36.95 -1.92 22.48
N PRO A 44 37.87 -2.89 22.69
CA PRO A 44 38.92 -2.74 23.70
C PRO A 44 39.92 -1.62 23.39
N LYS A 45 39.97 -1.12 22.14
CA LYS A 45 40.82 0.03 21.77
C LYS A 45 40.17 1.38 22.08
N ARG A 46 38.84 1.47 22.05
CA ARG A 46 38.08 2.74 22.20
C ARG A 46 37.41 2.87 23.56
N ILE A 47 37.03 1.77 24.19
CA ILE A 47 36.29 1.74 25.46
C ILE A 47 37.18 1.18 26.55
N LYS A 48 37.21 1.91 27.67
CA LYS A 48 38.00 1.57 28.85
C LYS A 48 37.11 1.17 30.01
N LYS A 49 37.70 0.55 31.03
CA LYS A 49 37.14 0.23 32.35
C LYS A 49 37.99 0.90 33.44
N ARG A 50 37.48 0.99 34.66
CA ARG A 50 38.26 1.46 35.81
C ARG A 50 38.66 0.31 36.73
N VAL A 51 39.84 0.43 37.32
CA VAL A 51 40.35 -0.51 38.31
C VAL A 51 40.97 0.30 39.45
N CYS A 52 40.66 -0.05 40.70
CA CYS A 52 41.24 0.58 41.88
C CYS A 52 42.73 0.23 41.99
N THR A 53 43.59 1.24 42.03
CA THR A 53 45.06 1.10 42.05
C THR A 53 45.71 1.59 43.32
N THR A 54 44.95 2.10 44.28
CA THR A 54 45.45 2.52 45.59
C THR A 54 44.59 1.92 46.69
N PHE A 55 45.21 1.24 47.64
CA PHE A 55 44.49 0.65 48.77
C PHE A 55 44.30 1.69 49.88
N VAL A 56 43.06 2.12 50.10
CA VAL A 56 42.68 3.04 51.19
C VAL A 56 41.87 2.24 52.21
N GLU A 57 42.35 2.10 53.44
CA GLU A 57 41.70 1.27 54.46
C GLU A 57 40.30 1.77 54.84
N ASP A 58 39.33 0.87 54.84
CA ASP A 58 37.99 1.15 55.34
C ASP A 58 37.90 0.85 56.85
N THR A 59 37.71 1.91 57.63
CA THR A 59 37.60 1.88 59.09
C THR A 59 36.40 1.05 59.58
N SER A 60 35.38 0.87 58.74
CA SER A 60 34.19 0.07 59.07
C SER A 60 34.44 -1.45 58.96
N SER A 61 35.52 -1.86 58.30
CA SER A 61 35.82 -3.25 57.96
C SER A 61 37.02 -3.84 58.72
N ASN A 62 37.46 -3.19 59.80
CA ASN A 62 38.69 -3.56 60.55
C ASN A 62 39.95 -3.67 59.66
N GLY A 63 40.03 -2.94 58.56
CA GLY A 63 41.18 -2.93 57.64
C GLY A 63 41.24 -4.10 56.65
N GLU A 64 40.25 -4.99 56.61
CA GLU A 64 40.22 -6.13 55.67
C GLU A 64 39.86 -5.71 54.24
N LYS A 65 39.14 -4.61 54.08
CA LYS A 65 38.70 -4.09 52.78
C LYS A 65 39.24 -2.68 52.54
N CYS A 66 39.46 -2.39 51.26
CA CYS A 66 39.63 -1.03 50.79
C CYS A 66 38.27 -0.30 50.86
N GLN A 67 38.28 1.03 50.99
CA GLN A 67 37.10 1.88 50.85
C GLN A 67 36.42 1.75 49.48
N CYS A 68 37.12 1.24 48.45
CA CYS A 68 36.50 0.86 47.18
C CYS A 68 35.58 -0.38 47.31
N GLY A 69 35.67 -1.14 48.41
CA GLY A 69 34.94 -2.38 48.69
C GLY A 69 35.66 -3.66 48.23
N GLY A 70 36.79 -3.54 47.52
CA GLY A 70 37.66 -4.65 47.13
C GLY A 70 38.53 -5.15 48.30
N GLY A 71 38.77 -6.46 48.37
CA GLY A 71 39.70 -7.05 49.32
C GLY A 71 41.15 -6.68 48.99
N ARG A 72 42.07 -6.90 49.94
CA ARG A 72 43.49 -6.63 49.71
C ARG A 72 44.08 -7.41 48.53
N GLU A 73 43.56 -8.62 48.30
CA GLU A 73 43.95 -9.55 47.24
C GLU A 73 43.52 -9.11 45.83
N SER A 74 42.55 -8.18 45.72
CA SER A 74 42.06 -7.68 44.43
C SER A 74 42.81 -6.45 43.91
N HIS A 75 43.83 -5.99 44.64
CA HIS A 75 44.69 -4.86 44.27
C HIS A 75 46.07 -5.39 43.85
N ASP A 76 46.71 -4.78 42.85
CA ASP A 76 48.06 -5.15 42.43
C ASP A 76 49.06 -4.95 43.58
N SER A 77 50.13 -5.76 43.65
CA SER A 77 51.12 -5.67 44.75
C SER A 77 51.71 -4.25 44.91
N VAL A 78 51.92 -3.55 43.79
CA VAL A 78 52.39 -2.15 43.74
C VAL A 78 51.44 -1.19 44.47
N ALA A 79 50.12 -1.43 44.39
CA ALA A 79 49.08 -0.64 45.07
C ALA A 79 49.08 -0.81 46.61
N THR A 80 49.70 -1.89 47.09
CA THR A 80 49.76 -2.25 48.52
C THR A 80 51.13 -1.97 49.17
N GLU A 81 52.19 -1.79 48.36
CA GLU A 81 53.57 -1.60 48.83
C GLU A 81 53.97 -0.13 49.04
N ASP A 82 53.28 0.83 48.43
CA ASP A 82 53.52 2.27 48.58
C ASP A 82 53.10 2.81 49.96
N SER A 83 53.89 2.43 50.96
CA SER A 83 53.74 2.80 52.38
C SER A 83 53.92 4.30 52.63
N PHE A 84 54.43 5.06 51.65
CA PHE A 84 54.65 6.51 51.75
C PHE A 84 53.49 7.37 51.20
N GLY A 85 52.60 6.81 50.38
CA GLY A 85 51.43 7.52 49.84
C GLY A 85 50.13 7.27 50.63
N ALA A 86 50.00 6.09 51.24
CA ALA A 86 48.80 5.67 51.99
C ALA A 86 48.56 6.45 53.29
N ALA A 87 49.58 7.12 53.85
CA ALA A 87 49.48 7.80 55.14
C ALA A 87 48.82 9.19 55.09
N ILE A 88 48.52 9.74 53.91
CA ILE A 88 47.97 11.11 53.76
C ILE A 88 46.50 11.12 53.29
N VAL A 89 46.00 10.03 52.71
CA VAL A 89 44.66 9.96 52.15
C VAL A 89 43.71 9.23 53.10
N THR A 90 42.79 9.97 53.71
CA THR A 90 41.75 9.40 54.61
C THR A 90 40.46 9.00 53.88
N GLN A 91 40.24 9.50 52.66
CA GLN A 91 39.01 9.31 51.91
C GLN A 91 39.29 8.88 50.46
N TRP A 92 38.68 7.77 50.06
CA TRP A 92 38.74 7.24 48.70
C TRP A 92 37.88 8.06 47.74
N ASP A 93 38.42 8.29 46.55
CA ASP A 93 37.78 8.97 45.43
C ASP A 93 38.14 8.24 44.13
N SER A 94 37.12 7.84 43.36
CA SER A 94 37.29 7.14 42.09
C SER A 94 38.24 7.87 41.14
N SER A 95 38.17 9.21 41.06
CA SER A 95 38.96 9.98 40.08
C SER A 95 40.48 9.95 40.33
N GLN A 96 40.89 9.87 41.60
CA GLN A 96 42.30 9.92 42.00
C GLN A 96 42.91 8.54 42.30
N HIS A 97 42.08 7.58 42.70
CA HIS A 97 42.50 6.29 43.27
C HIS A 97 42.27 5.11 42.32
N THR A 98 41.83 5.37 41.09
CA THR A 98 41.61 4.36 40.05
C THR A 98 42.36 4.71 38.77
N SER A 99 42.69 3.71 37.97
CA SER A 99 43.26 3.88 36.64
C SER A 99 42.37 3.29 35.55
N GLU A 100 42.48 3.83 34.33
CA GLU A 100 41.73 3.34 33.17
C GLU A 100 42.49 2.26 32.41
N CYS A 101 41.86 1.10 32.21
CA CYS A 101 42.39 -0.03 31.44
C CYS A 101 41.47 -0.37 30.26
N PRO A 102 41.95 -1.06 29.20
CA PRO A 102 41.07 -1.60 28.16
C PRO A 102 39.94 -2.46 28.73
N THR A 103 38.72 -2.32 28.19
CA THR A 103 37.58 -3.12 28.66
C THR A 103 37.77 -4.61 28.36
N ASP A 104 37.36 -5.45 29.30
CA ASP A 104 37.51 -6.91 29.28
C ASP A 104 36.18 -7.64 29.40
N ALA A 105 35.04 -6.94 29.34
CA ALA A 105 33.72 -7.52 29.47
C ALA A 105 32.77 -6.86 28.46
N PHE A 106 32.59 -7.52 27.32
CA PHE A 106 31.69 -7.09 26.25
C PHE A 106 31.21 -8.29 25.43
N GLY A 107 30.02 -8.17 24.82
CA GLY A 107 29.51 -9.15 23.87
C GLY A 107 28.01 -9.33 23.98
N GLU A 108 27.52 -10.57 23.81
CA GLU A 108 26.10 -10.92 23.90
C GLU A 108 25.81 -11.74 25.16
N LEU A 109 24.81 -11.33 25.92
CA LEU A 109 24.38 -11.98 27.16
C LEU A 109 23.27 -13.01 26.86
N GLU A 110 23.43 -14.24 27.31
CA GLU A 110 22.40 -15.29 27.32
C GLU A 110 22.06 -15.67 28.76
N PHE A 111 20.82 -15.43 29.17
CA PHE A 111 20.34 -15.81 30.50
C PHE A 111 19.99 -17.31 30.54
N ALA A 112 20.63 -18.05 31.44
CA ALA A 112 20.39 -19.49 31.56
C ALA A 112 18.92 -19.80 31.93
N GLY A 113 18.23 -20.58 31.08
CA GLY A 113 16.84 -20.98 31.28
C GLY A 113 15.78 -20.00 30.77
N ALA A 114 16.17 -18.82 30.26
CA ALA A 114 15.27 -17.78 29.80
C ALA A 114 15.21 -17.64 28.25
N GLY A 115 15.05 -18.75 27.52
CA GLY A 115 14.84 -18.75 26.06
C GLY A 115 15.97 -18.13 25.20
N ARG A 116 15.83 -18.16 23.86
CA ARG A 116 16.85 -17.70 22.88
C ARG A 116 16.85 -16.17 22.67
N ARG A 117 16.87 -15.36 23.73
CA ARG A 117 17.06 -13.89 23.60
C ARG A 117 18.49 -13.54 24.01
N HIS A 118 19.24 -13.00 23.05
CA HIS A 118 20.58 -12.46 23.26
C HIS A 118 20.47 -10.96 23.45
N SER A 119 21.02 -10.44 24.55
CA SER A 119 21.06 -9.00 24.83
C SER A 119 22.51 -8.53 24.80
N PRO A 120 22.91 -7.59 23.93
CA PRO A 120 24.26 -7.04 23.98
C PRO A 120 24.56 -6.38 25.34
N PHE A 121 25.79 -6.55 25.82
CA PHE A 121 26.28 -5.91 27.04
C PHE A 121 27.69 -5.34 26.84
N LEU A 122 27.98 -4.26 27.56
CA LEU A 122 29.28 -3.58 27.54
C LEU A 122 29.64 -3.05 28.91
N ARG A 123 30.84 -3.40 29.41
CA ARG A 123 31.49 -2.74 30.55
C ARG A 123 32.24 -1.51 30.08
N LEU A 124 31.98 -0.37 30.70
CA LEU A 124 32.57 0.92 30.35
C LEU A 124 32.90 1.74 31.60
N SER A 125 33.93 2.57 31.53
CA SER A 125 34.30 3.50 32.60
C SER A 125 33.26 4.60 32.76
N CYS A 126 33.00 5.02 33.99
CA CYS A 126 32.15 6.17 34.31
C CYS A 126 32.54 7.47 33.61
N ASP A 127 33.75 7.61 33.05
CA ASP A 127 34.23 8.81 32.34
C ASP A 127 34.20 8.68 30.81
N THR A 128 33.78 7.53 30.29
CA THR A 128 33.67 7.30 28.84
C THR A 128 32.77 8.38 28.19
N PRO A 129 33.18 8.97 27.06
CA PRO A 129 32.36 9.96 26.36
C PRO A 129 31.06 9.32 25.82
N PRO A 130 29.89 9.93 26.07
CA PRO A 130 28.60 9.38 25.64
C PRO A 130 28.46 9.18 24.12
N GLU A 131 29.13 10.01 23.32
CA GLU A 131 29.14 9.94 21.84
C GLU A 131 29.58 8.57 21.33
N THR A 132 30.68 8.05 21.87
CA THR A 132 31.21 6.73 21.46
C THR A 132 30.24 5.60 21.80
N VAL A 133 29.50 5.73 22.91
CA VAL A 133 28.50 4.74 23.34
C VAL A 133 27.25 4.82 22.46
N TYR A 134 26.79 6.03 22.13
CA TYR A 134 25.66 6.25 21.24
C TYR A 134 25.93 5.71 19.82
N GLU A 135 27.10 6.00 19.24
CA GLU A 135 27.52 5.44 17.95
C GLU A 135 27.56 3.91 17.97
N LEU A 136 28.03 3.31 19.07
CA LEU A 136 28.07 1.86 19.25
C LEU A 136 26.65 1.28 19.28
N MET A 137 25.74 1.87 20.06
CA MET A 137 24.34 1.45 20.15
C MET A 137 23.65 1.47 18.78
N MET A 138 23.92 2.49 17.97
CA MET A 138 23.30 2.68 16.67
C MET A 138 23.92 1.78 15.58
N ASN A 139 25.24 1.86 15.40
CA ASN A 139 25.93 1.22 14.28
C ASN A 139 26.23 -0.24 14.56
N THR A 140 26.55 -0.59 15.81
CA THR A 140 26.99 -1.93 16.15
C THR A 140 25.83 -2.80 16.65
N TRP A 141 25.10 -2.33 17.67
CA TRP A 141 23.97 -3.10 18.21
C TRP A 141 22.75 -3.04 17.28
N GLY A 142 22.76 -2.14 16.29
CA GLY A 142 21.68 -2.00 15.32
C GLY A 142 20.36 -1.56 15.96
N LEU A 143 20.42 -0.83 17.08
CA LEU A 143 19.23 -0.29 17.71
C LEU A 143 18.63 0.79 16.78
N PRO A 144 17.30 0.79 16.55
CA PRO A 144 16.65 1.85 15.79
C PRO A 144 16.70 3.19 16.54
N LEU A 145 16.82 4.30 15.80
CA LEU A 145 16.85 5.64 16.39
C LEU A 145 15.57 5.89 17.22
N PRO A 146 15.69 6.40 18.46
CA PRO A 146 14.53 6.74 19.28
C PRO A 146 13.87 8.04 18.79
N ASN A 147 12.53 8.08 18.86
CA ASN A 147 11.77 9.32 18.67
C ASN A 147 11.51 10.07 20.00
N LEU A 148 11.81 9.41 21.11
CA LEU A 148 11.61 9.87 22.48
C LEU A 148 12.48 8.97 23.36
N VAL A 149 13.11 9.54 24.37
CA VAL A 149 13.76 8.76 25.43
C VAL A 149 13.05 9.05 26.74
N VAL A 150 12.67 8.00 27.45
CA VAL A 150 12.08 8.08 28.78
C VAL A 150 13.04 7.45 29.78
N SER A 151 13.61 8.26 30.66
CA SER A 151 14.49 7.79 31.73
C SER A 151 13.70 7.59 33.00
N VAL A 152 13.61 6.35 33.48
CA VAL A 152 12.91 6.01 34.71
C VAL A 152 13.88 6.06 35.87
N VAL A 153 13.70 7.06 36.73
CA VAL A 153 14.54 7.30 37.90
C VAL A 153 13.74 6.95 39.15
N GLY A 154 14.30 6.10 40.02
CA GLY A 154 13.62 5.68 41.25
C GLY A 154 14.58 5.16 42.30
N CYS A 155 14.05 4.85 43.47
CA CYS A 155 14.85 4.49 44.64
C CYS A 155 15.65 3.20 44.42
N GLU A 156 16.95 3.25 44.76
CA GLU A 156 17.87 2.11 44.75
C GLU A 156 17.72 1.34 46.06
N GLY A 157 16.66 0.53 46.17
CA GLY A 157 16.36 -0.26 47.37
C GLY A 157 15.25 -1.28 47.15
N GLN A 158 15.07 -2.18 48.11
CA GLN A 158 14.05 -3.25 48.08
C GLN A 158 12.64 -2.80 48.54
N GLU A 159 12.36 -1.50 48.58
CA GLU A 159 11.05 -1.02 49.00
C GLU A 159 9.95 -1.52 48.06
N LYS A 160 8.89 -2.09 48.65
CA LYS A 160 7.75 -2.60 47.89
C LYS A 160 6.99 -1.44 47.25
N MET A 161 7.06 -1.34 45.94
CA MET A 161 6.35 -0.31 45.18
C MET A 161 4.82 -0.47 45.30
N LYS A 162 4.12 0.66 45.38
CA LYS A 162 2.66 0.71 45.43
C LYS A 162 2.05 0.06 44.18
N THR A 163 0.91 -0.63 44.35
CA THR A 163 0.29 -1.41 43.26
C THR A 163 -0.15 -0.55 42.08
N TRP A 164 -0.69 0.65 42.32
CA TRP A 164 -1.14 1.55 41.26
C TRP A 164 0.02 2.08 40.42
N VAL A 165 1.19 2.34 41.00
CA VAL A 165 2.40 2.79 40.27
C VAL A 165 2.88 1.68 39.32
N ARG A 166 2.82 0.43 39.78
CA ARG A 166 3.11 -0.74 38.92
C ARG A 166 2.13 -0.84 37.75
N ASP A 167 0.86 -0.55 37.97
CA ASP A 167 -0.16 -0.57 36.90
C ASP A 167 0.08 0.56 35.89
N VAL A 168 0.47 1.76 36.35
CA VAL A 168 0.87 2.89 35.49
C VAL A 168 2.10 2.54 34.64
N LEU A 169 3.12 1.90 35.22
CA LEU A 169 4.29 1.45 34.45
C LEU A 169 3.94 0.34 33.45
N ARG A 170 3.07 -0.61 33.85
CA ARG A 170 2.68 -1.76 33.03
C ARG A 170 1.82 -1.36 31.84
N ASN A 171 0.82 -0.52 32.07
CA ASN A 171 -0.18 -0.16 31.06
C ASN A 171 0.10 1.20 30.44
N GLY A 172 0.45 2.21 31.23
CA GLY A 172 0.68 3.58 30.77
C GLY A 172 2.01 3.77 30.06
N LEU A 173 3.13 3.53 30.74
CA LEU A 173 4.48 3.78 30.21
C LEU A 173 4.76 2.96 28.94
N VAL A 174 4.44 1.66 28.94
CA VAL A 174 4.71 0.81 27.78
C VAL A 174 3.83 1.18 26.59
N LYS A 175 2.56 1.57 26.82
CA LYS A 175 1.68 2.09 25.77
C LYS A 175 2.22 3.40 25.18
N ALA A 176 2.72 4.31 26.02
CA ALA A 176 3.37 5.54 25.59
C ALA A 176 4.60 5.24 24.71
N ALA A 177 5.49 4.36 25.18
CA ALA A 177 6.69 3.95 24.46
C ALA A 177 6.38 3.21 23.14
N GLN A 178 5.34 2.38 23.10
CA GLN A 178 4.90 1.69 21.89
C GLN A 178 4.38 2.68 20.83
N SER A 179 3.60 3.66 21.27
CA SER A 179 2.96 4.64 20.38
C SER A 179 3.98 5.55 19.69
N THR A 180 5.02 5.94 20.44
CA THR A 180 6.08 6.86 19.99
C THR A 180 7.28 6.15 19.37
N GLY A 181 7.55 4.89 19.74
CA GLY A 181 8.83 4.23 19.45
C GLY A 181 9.95 4.77 20.35
N ALA A 182 9.70 4.80 21.66
CA ALA A 182 10.63 5.36 22.64
C ALA A 182 11.64 4.34 23.16
N TRP A 183 12.82 4.83 23.53
CA TRP A 183 13.74 4.10 24.41
C TRP A 183 13.37 4.34 25.87
N ILE A 184 13.43 3.29 26.67
CA ILE A 184 13.24 3.32 28.11
C ILE A 184 14.61 3.06 28.75
N LEU A 185 15.17 4.09 29.39
CA LEU A 185 16.39 3.94 30.18
C LEU A 185 16.00 3.56 31.61
N THR A 186 16.61 2.51 32.13
CA THR A 186 16.33 1.97 33.48
C THR A 186 17.60 1.46 34.14
N GLY A 187 17.59 1.19 35.45
CA GLY A 187 18.78 0.79 36.22
C GLY A 187 19.33 -0.61 35.91
N GLY A 188 18.68 -1.39 35.03
CA GLY A 188 19.17 -2.68 34.50
C GLY A 188 19.28 -3.85 35.48
N LEU A 189 19.23 -3.59 36.79
CA LEU A 189 19.17 -4.59 37.85
C LEU A 189 17.73 -5.03 38.12
N ARG A 190 17.54 -6.29 38.51
CA ARG A 190 16.22 -6.91 38.76
C ARG A 190 15.64 -6.54 40.14
N GLU A 191 15.78 -5.28 40.55
CA GLU A 191 15.33 -4.77 41.85
C GLU A 191 14.50 -3.49 41.71
N GLY A 192 13.70 -3.18 42.74
CA GLY A 192 12.93 -1.94 42.86
C GLY A 192 12.09 -1.60 41.63
N VAL A 193 12.22 -0.35 41.16
CA VAL A 193 11.51 0.19 39.99
C VAL A 193 11.94 -0.49 38.69
N SER A 194 13.24 -0.79 38.54
CA SER A 194 13.80 -1.41 37.33
C SER A 194 13.16 -2.78 37.04
N ARG A 195 12.93 -3.59 38.09
CA ARG A 195 12.20 -4.86 37.97
C ARG A 195 10.78 -4.68 37.43
N CYS A 196 10.04 -3.69 37.92
CA CYS A 196 8.67 -3.44 37.47
C CYS A 196 8.63 -2.97 36.01
N VAL A 197 9.61 -2.16 35.58
CA VAL A 197 9.77 -1.78 34.17
C VAL A 197 10.10 -3.01 33.31
N GLY A 198 11.00 -3.88 33.76
CA GLY A 198 11.31 -5.13 33.07
C GLY A 198 10.11 -6.07 32.94
N GLU A 199 9.35 -6.26 34.01
CA GLU A 199 8.10 -7.05 34.00
C GLU A 199 7.06 -6.43 33.03
N ALA A 200 6.92 -5.10 33.01
CA ALA A 200 6.06 -4.39 32.09
C ALA A 200 6.44 -4.61 30.61
N VAL A 201 7.73 -4.51 30.28
CA VAL A 201 8.26 -4.73 28.92
C VAL A 201 8.08 -6.19 28.50
N ARG A 202 8.29 -7.15 29.41
CA ARG A 202 8.06 -8.57 29.16
C ARG A 202 6.60 -8.87 28.84
N ASP A 203 5.69 -8.36 29.66
CA ASP A 203 4.26 -8.61 29.53
C ASP A 203 3.72 -8.00 28.24
N HIS A 204 4.21 -6.82 27.86
CA HIS A 204 3.95 -6.26 26.53
C HIS A 204 4.50 -7.14 25.41
N GLY A 205 5.73 -7.62 25.54
CA GLY A 205 6.34 -8.55 24.58
C GLY A 205 5.51 -9.83 24.37
N ALA A 206 4.84 -10.33 25.40
CA ALA A 206 3.96 -11.50 25.29
C ALA A 206 2.62 -11.19 24.59
N THR A 207 2.06 -10.00 24.83
CA THR A 207 0.72 -9.61 24.32
C THR A 207 0.76 -8.93 22.95
N ALA A 208 1.88 -8.31 22.56
CA ALA A 208 1.98 -7.48 21.37
C ALA A 208 2.27 -8.28 20.08
N PRO A 209 1.69 -7.90 18.93
CA PRO A 209 2.02 -8.50 17.64
C PRO A 209 3.49 -8.25 17.26
N ALA A 210 4.09 -9.18 16.49
CA ALA A 210 5.53 -9.20 16.19
C ALA A 210 6.10 -7.89 15.59
N LEU A 211 5.30 -7.11 14.85
CA LEU A 211 5.70 -5.79 14.33
C LEU A 211 5.85 -4.71 15.41
N SER A 212 5.05 -4.79 16.49
CA SER A 212 5.06 -3.82 17.59
C SER A 212 6.13 -4.14 18.62
N GLN A 213 6.54 -5.41 18.74
CA GLN A 213 7.60 -5.84 19.66
C GLN A 213 8.94 -5.14 19.42
N LYS A 214 9.24 -4.74 18.18
CA LYS A 214 10.50 -4.04 17.83
C LYS A 214 10.50 -2.55 18.16
N LYS A 215 9.38 -1.97 18.61
CA LYS A 215 9.26 -0.53 18.86
C LYS A 215 9.65 -0.08 20.26
N VAL A 216 9.46 -0.94 21.27
CA VAL A 216 9.75 -0.62 22.66
C VAL A 216 11.12 -1.18 22.99
N ILE A 217 12.06 -0.31 23.35
CA ILE A 217 13.44 -0.70 23.65
C ILE A 217 13.79 -0.32 25.07
N ALA A 218 14.14 -1.31 25.89
CA ALA A 218 14.58 -1.09 27.26
C ALA A 218 16.10 -1.28 27.36
N VAL A 219 16.81 -0.23 27.73
CA VAL A 219 18.26 -0.22 27.92
C VAL A 219 18.54 -0.13 29.42
N GLY A 220 19.26 -1.12 29.95
CA GLY A 220 19.64 -1.20 31.34
C GLY A 220 21.01 -0.55 31.59
N LEU A 221 21.07 0.47 32.44
CA LEU A 221 22.31 1.08 32.92
C LEU A 221 22.54 0.63 34.36
N ALA A 222 23.45 -0.33 34.56
CA ALA A 222 23.72 -0.92 35.86
C ALA A 222 25.16 -0.60 36.32
N PRO A 223 25.40 -0.35 37.61
CA PRO A 223 26.75 -0.19 38.14
C PRO A 223 27.45 -1.56 38.21
N TRP A 224 28.62 -1.68 37.57
CA TRP A 224 29.43 -2.91 37.53
C TRP A 224 29.84 -3.40 38.94
N GLY A 225 30.01 -2.46 39.87
CA GLY A 225 30.28 -2.72 41.29
C GLY A 225 29.25 -3.60 41.97
N MET A 226 27.97 -3.49 41.56
CA MET A 226 26.83 -4.15 42.20
C MET A 226 26.42 -5.46 41.52
N VAL A 227 26.83 -5.71 40.28
CA VAL A 227 26.38 -6.87 39.51
C VAL A 227 26.86 -8.19 40.14
N HIS A 228 25.91 -8.99 40.61
CA HIS A 228 26.18 -10.34 41.13
C HIS A 228 26.71 -11.26 40.01
N ASN A 229 27.59 -12.22 40.33
CA ASN A 229 28.20 -13.14 39.36
C ASN A 229 28.92 -12.46 38.17
N ARG A 230 29.39 -11.21 38.33
CA ARG A 230 30.08 -10.45 37.27
C ARG A 230 31.29 -11.15 36.65
N HIS A 231 31.94 -12.08 37.37
CA HIS A 231 33.04 -12.90 36.86
C HIS A 231 32.64 -13.77 35.64
N GLN A 232 31.36 -14.12 35.47
CA GLN A 232 30.86 -14.89 34.32
C GLN A 232 30.86 -14.06 33.02
N LEU A 233 30.98 -12.73 33.12
CA LEU A 233 30.91 -11.79 32.01
C LEU A 233 32.29 -11.31 31.54
N VAL A 234 33.36 -11.63 32.29
CA VAL A 234 34.72 -11.17 32.00
C VAL A 234 35.40 -12.11 31.00
N ASN A 235 35.76 -11.57 29.83
CA ASN A 235 36.54 -12.22 28.80
C ASN A 235 37.23 -11.18 27.90
N GLN A 236 38.56 -11.16 27.87
CA GLN A 236 39.35 -10.18 27.10
C GLN A 236 39.08 -10.21 25.59
N GLN A 237 38.65 -11.34 25.03
CA GLN A 237 38.31 -11.47 23.60
C GLN A 237 36.85 -11.12 23.30
N GLY A 238 36.04 -10.83 24.32
CA GLY A 238 34.59 -10.69 24.24
C GLY A 238 33.87 -12.04 24.23
N SER A 239 32.58 -12.04 24.60
CA SER A 239 31.78 -13.26 24.78
C SER A 239 30.50 -13.23 23.95
N PHE A 240 30.37 -14.15 22.99
CA PHE A 240 29.24 -14.20 22.03
C PHE A 240 28.68 -15.62 21.90
N PRO A 241 27.90 -16.15 22.87
CA PRO A 241 27.34 -15.45 24.04
C PRO A 241 28.03 -15.77 25.38
N ALA A 242 28.00 -14.81 26.31
CA ALA A 242 28.25 -15.00 27.74
C ALA A 242 27.02 -15.61 28.42
N ARG A 243 27.16 -16.79 29.02
CA ARG A 243 26.08 -17.41 29.78
C ARG A 243 26.06 -16.88 31.21
N TYR A 244 24.95 -16.26 31.59
CA TYR A 244 24.75 -15.69 32.92
C TYR A 244 23.71 -16.48 33.71
N HIS A 245 24.12 -17.00 34.86
CA HIS A 245 23.26 -17.80 35.74
C HIS A 245 22.68 -16.94 36.87
N VAL A 246 21.35 -16.82 36.88
CA VAL A 246 20.59 -16.16 37.96
C VAL A 246 20.21 -17.22 39.00
N GLN A 247 20.84 -17.20 40.17
CA GLN A 247 20.46 -18.05 41.31
C GLN A 247 19.65 -17.22 42.30
N ASN A 248 18.46 -17.70 42.68
CA ASN A 248 17.48 -16.97 43.50
C ASN A 248 17.72 -17.10 45.02
N THR A 249 18.95 -17.32 45.47
CA THR A 249 19.24 -17.95 46.78
C THR A 249 19.46 -17.00 47.96
N SER A 250 19.54 -15.68 47.79
CA SER A 250 19.68 -14.72 48.91
C SER A 250 18.92 -13.41 48.66
N GLN A 251 18.36 -12.82 49.71
CA GLN A 251 17.67 -11.52 49.64
C GLN A 251 18.62 -10.36 49.25
N ASP A 252 19.95 -10.51 49.34
CA ASP A 252 20.92 -9.43 49.10
C ASP A 252 21.64 -9.50 47.73
N SER A 253 21.18 -10.32 46.77
CA SER A 253 21.87 -10.51 45.48
C SER A 253 21.30 -9.65 44.34
N TYR A 254 22.05 -8.64 43.89
CA TYR A 254 21.67 -7.77 42.75
C TYR A 254 22.00 -8.41 41.40
N CYS A 255 21.01 -9.06 40.77
CA CYS A 255 21.15 -9.70 39.46
C CYS A 255 20.72 -8.76 38.32
N LEU A 256 21.27 -8.96 37.12
CA LEU A 256 20.79 -8.29 35.89
C LEU A 256 19.36 -8.73 35.54
N ASP A 257 18.53 -7.80 35.06
CA ASP A 257 17.16 -8.09 34.65
C ASP A 257 17.12 -8.71 33.24
N ASN A 258 16.54 -9.89 33.08
CA ASN A 258 16.48 -10.57 31.78
C ASN A 258 15.55 -9.93 30.75
N ASN A 259 14.78 -8.91 31.13
CA ASN A 259 13.80 -8.27 30.25
C ASN A 259 14.35 -7.04 29.50
N CYS A 260 15.55 -6.55 29.84
CA CYS A 260 16.22 -5.49 29.08
C CYS A 260 16.87 -6.05 27.80
N GLN A 261 16.88 -5.22 26.76
CA GLN A 261 17.37 -5.60 25.43
C GLN A 261 18.86 -5.30 25.26
N ALA A 262 19.41 -4.34 26.00
CA ALA A 262 20.83 -4.02 26.01
C ALA A 262 21.27 -3.57 27.40
N PHE A 263 22.55 -3.81 27.74
CA PHE A 263 23.14 -3.42 29.03
C PHE A 263 24.39 -2.56 28.87
N LEU A 264 24.40 -1.43 29.58
CA LEU A 264 25.59 -0.61 29.81
C LEU A 264 25.99 -0.79 31.28
N LEU A 265 27.14 -1.43 31.49
CA LEU A 265 27.67 -1.71 32.82
C LEU A 265 28.73 -0.67 33.16
N VAL A 266 28.34 0.33 33.95
CA VAL A 266 29.19 1.49 34.28
C VAL A 266 30.11 1.16 35.43
N ASP A 267 31.40 1.41 35.26
CA ASP A 267 32.45 1.04 36.19
C ASP A 267 33.20 2.28 36.69
N ASP A 268 33.06 2.55 37.99
CA ASP A 268 33.76 3.59 38.73
C ASP A 268 34.94 3.02 39.54
N GLY A 269 35.26 1.74 39.39
CA GLY A 269 36.33 1.06 40.12
C GLY A 269 35.93 0.62 41.54
N SER A 270 34.68 0.84 41.95
CA SER A 270 34.16 0.35 43.24
C SER A 270 33.57 -1.07 43.12
N ALA A 271 33.46 -1.75 44.26
CA ALA A 271 32.81 -3.05 44.42
C ALA A 271 31.81 -2.98 45.57
N GLY A 272 30.55 -3.34 45.32
CA GLY A 272 29.49 -3.31 46.33
C GLY A 272 28.98 -1.91 46.71
N HIS A 273 29.37 -0.87 45.96
CA HIS A 273 28.91 0.50 46.15
C HIS A 273 28.09 0.98 44.95
N TRP A 274 27.14 1.88 45.23
CA TRP A 274 26.41 2.65 44.22
C TRP A 274 27.20 3.92 43.89
N GLY A 275 27.40 4.22 42.60
CA GLY A 275 28.30 5.31 42.21
C GLY A 275 28.70 5.28 40.73
N GLY A 276 28.82 6.47 40.13
CA GLY A 276 29.29 6.66 38.74
C GLY A 276 28.23 6.47 37.65
N GLU A 277 27.28 5.54 37.81
CA GLU A 277 26.23 5.27 36.82
C GLU A 277 25.26 6.45 36.66
N ARG A 278 24.91 7.13 37.77
CA ARG A 278 24.00 8.29 37.75
C ARG A 278 24.57 9.45 36.94
N ALA A 279 25.85 9.75 37.15
CA ALA A 279 26.55 10.83 36.46
C ALA A 279 26.72 10.52 34.97
N PHE A 280 27.10 9.28 34.64
CA PHE A 280 27.20 8.83 33.25
C PHE A 280 25.83 8.88 32.55
N CYS A 281 24.77 8.39 33.20
CA CYS A 281 23.40 8.40 32.68
C CYS A 281 22.93 9.82 32.36
N ALA A 282 23.16 10.78 33.26
CA ALA A 282 22.81 12.19 33.02
C ALA A 282 23.58 12.81 31.84
N ARG A 283 24.84 12.42 31.60
CA ARG A 283 25.60 12.87 30.42
C ARG A 283 25.15 12.18 29.13
N LEU A 284 24.71 10.92 29.22
CA LEU A 284 24.16 10.19 28.09
C LEU A 284 22.79 10.74 27.68
N GLU A 285 21.92 11.01 28.65
CA GLU A 285 20.62 11.69 28.46
C GLU A 285 20.80 13.02 27.73
N ASP A 286 21.71 13.86 28.22
CA ASP A 286 22.08 15.15 27.64
C ASP A 286 22.72 15.02 26.24
N HIS A 287 23.52 14.00 26.00
CA HIS A 287 24.06 13.78 24.66
C HIS A 287 22.97 13.36 23.66
N ILE A 288 22.03 12.52 24.08
CA ILE A 288 20.93 12.03 23.23
C ILE A 288 19.95 13.16 22.92
N SER A 289 19.70 14.10 23.85
CA SER A 289 18.74 15.19 23.61
C SER A 289 19.13 16.06 22.41
N HIS A 290 20.42 16.32 22.21
CA HIS A 290 20.94 17.09 21.08
C HIS A 290 21.02 16.32 19.76
N GLN A 291 20.69 15.01 19.75
CA GLN A 291 20.66 14.21 18.53
C GLN A 291 19.39 14.46 17.74
N ARG A 292 19.46 14.22 16.43
CA ARG A 292 18.33 14.45 15.51
C ARG A 292 17.56 13.16 15.26
N THR A 293 16.23 13.26 15.23
CA THR A 293 15.35 12.14 14.85
C THR A 293 15.51 11.79 13.36
N GLY A 294 15.40 10.51 13.03
CA GLY A 294 15.38 10.02 11.64
C GLY A 294 14.02 10.15 10.94
N ILE A 295 12.99 10.63 11.65
CA ILE A 295 11.60 10.69 11.19
C ILE A 295 11.22 12.15 10.90
N GLY A 296 11.60 12.64 9.73
CA GLY A 296 11.24 13.98 9.26
C GLY A 296 12.02 14.29 8.01
N GLY A 297 11.34 14.62 6.91
CA GLY A 297 11.97 14.90 5.61
C GLY A 297 12.88 16.14 5.62
N SER A 298 12.92 16.87 6.75
CA SER A 298 13.78 18.03 7.02
C SER A 298 14.80 17.81 8.14
N GLY A 299 14.75 16.70 8.90
CA GLY A 299 15.79 16.30 9.87
C GLY A 299 16.18 17.33 10.94
N ASN A 300 15.24 18.18 11.37
CA ASN A 300 15.52 19.28 12.31
C ASN A 300 14.96 19.09 13.73
N ILE A 301 14.32 17.97 14.04
CA ILE A 301 13.73 17.74 15.38
C ILE A 301 14.75 17.01 16.26
N GLU A 302 15.13 17.66 17.36
CA GLU A 302 15.92 17.09 18.44
C GLU A 302 15.15 16.00 19.20
N ILE A 303 15.84 14.98 19.73
CA ILE A 303 15.18 13.87 20.43
C ILE A 303 14.76 14.35 21.82
N PRO A 304 13.46 14.42 22.15
CA PRO A 304 13.05 14.80 23.49
C PRO A 304 13.43 13.70 24.49
N VAL A 305 13.98 14.11 25.63
CA VAL A 305 14.32 13.24 26.76
C VAL A 305 13.47 13.65 27.96
N LEU A 306 12.71 12.71 28.53
CA LEU A 306 11.86 12.93 29.71
C LEU A 306 12.33 12.06 30.87
N CYS A 307 12.54 12.66 32.04
CA CYS A 307 12.84 11.93 33.26
C CYS A 307 11.55 11.69 34.07
N ILE A 308 11.33 10.45 34.52
CA ILE A 308 10.21 10.10 35.40
C ILE A 308 10.76 9.84 36.80
N LEU A 309 10.24 10.55 37.80
CA LEU A 309 10.59 10.36 39.22
C LEU A 309 9.59 9.42 39.89
N ILE A 310 10.07 8.27 40.36
CA ILE A 310 9.28 7.23 41.05
C ILE A 310 9.90 6.89 42.39
N ALA A 311 9.34 7.46 43.46
CA ALA A 311 9.96 7.46 44.78
C ALA A 311 11.40 8.03 44.74
N GLY A 312 11.96 8.36 45.90
CA GLY A 312 13.37 8.69 45.94
C GLY A 312 13.90 9.23 47.24
N ASP A 313 15.22 9.24 47.32
CA ASP A 313 16.00 9.77 48.44
C ASP A 313 16.46 11.21 48.16
N ALA A 314 17.03 11.85 49.17
CA ALA A 314 17.47 13.22 49.05
C ALA A 314 18.63 13.43 48.06
N LYS A 315 19.38 12.36 47.71
CA LYS A 315 20.41 12.42 46.66
C LYS A 315 19.79 12.63 45.27
N MET A 316 18.54 12.23 45.05
CA MET A 316 17.84 12.50 43.78
C MET A 316 17.55 13.98 43.54
N LEU A 317 17.40 14.78 44.59
CA LEU A 317 17.21 16.23 44.44
C LEU A 317 18.40 16.89 43.74
N GLU A 318 19.61 16.36 43.93
CA GLU A 318 20.81 16.82 43.22
C GLU A 318 20.77 16.53 41.72
N ARG A 319 20.36 15.31 41.36
CA ARG A 319 20.19 14.90 39.97
C ARG A 319 19.08 15.74 39.30
N LEU A 320 17.99 15.97 40.01
CA LEU A 320 16.85 16.74 39.54
C LEU A 320 17.25 18.21 39.29
N ASP A 321 17.91 18.88 40.24
CA ASP A 321 18.42 20.24 40.06
C ASP A 321 19.41 20.35 38.88
N THR A 322 20.35 19.40 38.77
CA THR A 322 21.34 19.38 37.69
C THR A 322 20.70 19.16 36.32
N SER A 323 19.66 18.32 36.24
CA SER A 323 18.94 18.00 35.01
C SER A 323 18.00 19.14 34.58
N LEU A 324 17.32 19.79 35.53
CA LEU A 324 16.48 20.96 35.25
C LEU A 324 17.29 22.17 34.74
N LYS A 325 18.53 22.35 35.20
CA LYS A 325 19.46 23.37 34.68
C LYS A 325 19.87 23.13 33.22
N LYS A 326 19.68 21.92 32.72
CA LYS A 326 19.90 21.53 31.31
C LYS A 326 18.58 21.44 30.52
N ASP A 327 17.52 22.09 31.01
CA ASP A 327 16.20 22.14 30.38
C ASP A 327 15.55 20.77 30.11
N THR A 328 15.94 19.73 30.85
CA THR A 328 15.32 18.40 30.73
C THR A 328 14.01 18.35 31.52
N PRO A 329 12.87 17.96 30.93
CA PRO A 329 11.60 17.87 31.63
C PRO A 329 11.50 16.67 32.58
N TRP A 330 10.74 16.86 33.67
CA TRP A 330 10.48 15.86 34.70
C TRP A 330 8.98 15.58 34.87
N LEU A 331 8.64 14.29 34.95
CA LEU A 331 7.30 13.81 35.32
C LEU A 331 7.37 13.15 36.70
N VAL A 332 6.70 13.74 37.67
CA VAL A 332 6.69 13.31 39.08
C VAL A 332 5.41 12.55 39.38
N LEU A 333 5.53 11.30 39.85
CA LEU A 333 4.39 10.51 40.31
C LEU A 333 4.09 10.84 41.77
N ALA A 334 3.10 11.69 42.01
CA ALA A 334 2.68 12.06 43.36
C ALA A 334 2.10 10.85 44.11
N GLY A 335 2.39 10.77 45.40
CA GLY A 335 2.03 9.64 46.26
C GLY A 335 2.92 8.41 46.04
N SER A 336 4.05 8.51 45.34
CA SER A 336 4.93 7.34 45.08
C SER A 336 6.04 7.17 46.14
N GLY A 337 6.49 8.24 46.79
CA GLY A 337 7.55 8.20 47.82
C GLY A 337 8.00 9.59 48.28
N PRO A 338 8.89 9.68 49.29
CA PRO A 338 9.13 10.92 50.03
C PRO A 338 9.63 12.09 49.18
N THR A 339 10.54 11.87 48.23
CA THR A 339 11.02 12.94 47.33
C THR A 339 9.95 13.38 46.33
N ALA A 340 9.18 12.45 45.75
CA ALA A 340 8.13 12.77 44.79
C ALA A 340 6.98 13.54 45.47
N ASP A 341 6.60 13.12 46.68
CA ASP A 341 5.55 13.74 47.48
C ASP A 341 5.98 15.13 47.95
N PHE A 342 7.25 15.30 48.35
CA PHE A 342 7.83 16.60 48.67
C PHE A 342 7.75 17.58 47.49
N ILE A 343 8.08 17.16 46.27
CA ILE A 343 8.00 18.02 45.08
C ILE A 343 6.54 18.35 44.73
N SER A 344 5.62 17.39 44.86
CA SER A 344 4.18 17.65 44.68
C SER A 344 3.68 18.70 45.67
N ASP A 345 3.94 18.50 46.96
CA ASP A 345 3.58 19.43 48.04
C ASP A 345 4.22 20.81 47.87
N LEU A 346 5.42 20.89 47.27
CA LEU A 346 6.10 22.16 46.98
C LEU A 346 5.40 22.92 45.85
N LEU A 347 4.86 22.22 44.86
CA LEU A 347 4.20 22.79 43.69
C LEU A 347 2.72 23.15 43.98
N ASP A 348 2.02 22.36 44.80
CA ASP A 348 0.61 22.59 45.15
C ASP A 348 0.39 23.88 45.98
N ASP A 349 1.38 24.32 46.76
CA ASP A 349 1.34 25.58 47.53
C ASP A 349 1.09 26.82 46.66
N VAL A 350 1.37 26.75 45.35
CA VAL A 350 1.12 27.81 44.36
C VAL A 350 -0.36 27.85 43.96
N CYS A 351 -1.06 26.72 43.96
CA CYS A 351 -2.48 26.66 43.58
C CYS A 351 -3.42 27.17 44.68
N SER A 352 -2.98 27.16 45.95
CA SER A 352 -3.74 27.70 47.09
C SER A 352 -3.68 29.23 47.24
N ALA A 353 -2.83 29.93 46.47
CA ALA A 353 -2.87 31.38 46.34
C ALA A 353 -3.76 31.74 45.13
N SER A 354 -4.96 32.28 45.38
CA SER A 354 -5.96 32.52 44.33
C SER A 354 -5.45 33.44 43.19
N PRO A 355 -5.95 33.31 41.95
CA PRO A 355 -5.63 34.18 40.82
C PRO A 355 -6.44 35.50 40.83
N ALA A 356 -6.74 36.05 42.01
CA ALA A 356 -7.56 37.25 42.15
C ALA A 356 -6.85 38.32 43.00
N ALA A 357 -5.77 38.88 42.46
CA ALA A 357 -5.33 40.27 42.63
C ALA A 357 -3.93 40.44 42.03
N GLU A 358 -3.87 40.98 40.81
CA GLU A 358 -2.67 41.70 40.36
C GLU A 358 -2.52 42.93 41.25
N VAL A 359 -1.73 42.81 42.32
CA VAL A 359 -1.16 43.95 43.03
C VAL A 359 0.34 43.69 43.17
N GLU A 360 1.10 44.72 42.84
CA GLU A 360 2.55 44.83 42.73
C GLU A 360 3.40 43.98 43.70
N PRO A 361 4.63 43.59 43.29
CA PRO A 361 5.52 42.77 44.10
C PRO A 361 6.07 43.61 45.26
N THR A 362 5.32 43.68 46.35
CA THR A 362 5.88 44.10 47.63
C THR A 362 6.76 42.96 48.15
N LEU A 363 7.99 43.32 48.53
CA LEU A 363 9.04 42.43 49.06
C LEU A 363 8.53 41.59 50.25
N SER A 364 7.82 40.50 50.01
CA SER A 364 7.72 39.39 50.95
C SER A 364 9.06 38.65 50.89
N SER A 365 9.74 38.65 52.03
CA SER A 365 11.16 38.34 52.13
C SER A 365 11.50 36.94 51.60
N ASN A 366 12.58 36.82 50.82
CA ASN A 366 13.20 35.53 50.46
C ASN A 366 13.42 34.63 51.70
N SER A 367 13.49 35.19 52.92
CA SER A 367 13.56 34.43 54.17
C SER A 367 12.29 33.62 54.48
N GLU A 368 11.08 34.15 54.31
CA GLU A 368 9.84 33.40 54.66
C GLU A 368 9.63 32.18 53.76
N GLN A 369 9.92 32.31 52.46
CA GLN A 369 9.86 31.19 51.52
C GLN A 369 10.95 30.15 51.84
N ARG A 370 12.16 30.61 52.17
CA ARG A 370 13.28 29.73 52.56
C ARG A 370 13.00 28.99 53.86
N ASP A 371 12.34 29.63 54.82
CA ASP A 371 11.96 29.02 56.10
C ASP A 371 10.84 27.98 55.93
N ARG A 372 9.82 28.25 55.10
CA ARG A 372 8.79 27.26 54.73
C ARG A 372 9.39 26.04 54.03
N VAL A 373 10.31 26.25 53.09
CA VAL A 373 11.02 25.16 52.40
C VAL A 373 11.88 24.38 53.39
N ARG A 374 12.57 25.06 54.32
CA ARG A 374 13.37 24.43 55.38
C ARG A 374 12.54 23.53 56.28
N GLU A 375 11.34 23.94 56.68
CA GLU A 375 10.42 23.11 57.45
C GLU A 375 9.96 21.88 56.68
N LYS A 376 9.59 22.03 55.39
CA LYS A 376 9.20 20.91 54.53
C LYS A 376 10.37 19.93 54.31
N VAL A 377 11.59 20.42 54.09
CA VAL A 377 12.78 19.55 53.96
C VAL A 377 13.01 18.74 55.23
N ARG A 378 12.86 19.34 56.43
CA ARG A 378 12.96 18.61 57.71
C ARG A 378 11.86 17.57 57.89
N LYS A 379 10.64 17.86 57.42
CA LYS A 379 9.50 16.91 57.47
C LYS A 379 9.76 15.66 56.64
N TYR A 380 10.26 15.83 55.40
CA TYR A 380 10.43 14.72 54.45
C TYR A 380 11.80 14.02 54.54
N PHE A 381 12.84 14.73 54.98
CA PHE A 381 14.22 14.22 55.07
C PHE A 381 14.83 14.43 56.46
N PRO A 382 14.33 13.73 57.50
CA PRO A 382 14.80 13.91 58.88
C PRO A 382 16.24 13.42 59.14
N ALA A 383 16.79 12.57 58.26
CA ALA A 383 18.09 11.92 58.46
C ALA A 383 19.31 12.70 57.91
N GLN A 384 19.11 13.88 57.30
CA GLN A 384 20.19 14.62 56.65
C GLN A 384 20.83 15.70 57.53
N THR A 385 22.16 15.76 57.49
CA THR A 385 22.99 16.74 58.21
C THR A 385 23.13 18.08 57.49
N ASP A 386 23.07 18.11 56.15
CA ASP A 386 23.35 19.29 55.31
C ASP A 386 22.07 20.01 54.81
N VAL A 387 21.18 20.40 55.73
CA VAL A 387 19.84 20.96 55.39
C VAL A 387 19.92 22.25 54.56
N GLU A 388 20.88 23.15 54.84
CA GLU A 388 21.04 24.44 54.13
C GLU A 388 21.28 24.25 52.63
N LYS A 389 22.19 23.33 52.25
CA LYS A 389 22.51 23.05 50.84
C LYS A 389 21.32 22.49 50.07
N LEU A 390 20.48 21.69 50.73
CA LEU A 390 19.27 21.14 50.12
C LEU A 390 18.21 22.21 49.89
N VAL A 391 18.05 23.13 50.84
CA VAL A 391 17.11 24.24 50.69
C VAL A 391 17.49 25.11 49.47
N ASP A 392 18.77 25.39 49.27
CA ASP A 392 19.23 26.15 48.10
C ASP A 392 18.97 25.42 46.78
N ARG A 393 19.19 24.10 46.75
CA ARG A 393 18.85 23.26 45.59
C ARG A 393 17.35 23.24 45.32
N VAL A 394 16.52 23.13 46.35
CA VAL A 394 15.06 23.11 46.21
C VAL A 394 14.52 24.45 45.70
N LEU A 395 15.10 25.57 46.12
CA LEU A 395 14.73 26.88 45.58
C LEU A 395 15.07 27.00 44.09
N SER A 396 16.23 26.48 43.67
CA SER A 396 16.59 26.36 42.24
C SER A 396 15.59 25.50 41.46
N ILE A 397 15.15 24.37 42.03
CA ILE A 397 14.11 23.52 41.45
C ILE A 397 12.77 24.27 41.33
N TYR A 398 12.37 25.00 42.36
CA TYR A 398 11.14 25.79 42.39
C TYR A 398 11.09 26.86 41.30
N HIS A 399 12.23 27.50 41.01
CA HIS A 399 12.33 28.47 39.90
C HIS A 399 12.12 27.84 38.51
N ASN A 400 12.32 26.53 38.36
CA ASN A 400 12.15 25.80 37.11
C ASN A 400 10.88 24.91 37.10
N ARG A 401 9.86 25.27 37.87
CA ARG A 401 8.61 24.50 38.03
C ARG A 401 7.86 24.16 36.73
N GLU A 402 8.02 24.97 35.68
CA GLU A 402 7.34 24.78 34.39
C GLU A 402 7.80 23.52 33.64
N LEU A 403 9.02 23.05 33.93
CA LEU A 403 9.57 21.79 33.39
C LEU A 403 9.12 20.56 34.19
N ILE A 404 8.43 20.77 35.31
CA ILE A 404 7.96 19.71 36.19
C ILE A 404 6.46 19.52 35.98
N THR A 405 6.07 18.29 35.70
CA THR A 405 4.68 17.88 35.62
C THR A 405 4.38 16.85 36.69
N VAL A 406 3.25 17.01 37.37
CA VAL A 406 2.82 16.10 38.43
C VAL A 406 1.70 15.21 37.89
N PHE A 407 1.88 13.90 38.00
CA PHE A 407 0.84 12.91 37.71
C PHE A 407 0.24 12.45 39.04
N ASN A 408 -1.07 12.66 39.19
CA ASN A 408 -1.81 12.28 40.37
C ASN A 408 -2.58 10.98 40.12
N GLY A 409 -2.15 9.87 40.71
CA GLY A 409 -2.78 8.56 40.51
C GLY A 409 -4.26 8.47 40.92
N ASP A 410 -4.75 9.44 41.72
CA ASP A 410 -6.16 9.54 42.15
C ASP A 410 -7.02 10.43 41.23
N GLN A 411 -6.42 11.30 40.41
CA GLN A 411 -7.14 12.22 39.51
C GLN A 411 -7.01 11.78 38.05
N ASP A 412 -5.82 11.35 37.66
CA ASP A 412 -5.50 10.92 36.30
C ASP A 412 -5.49 9.39 36.26
N GLY A 413 -6.45 8.79 35.53
CA GLY A 413 -6.51 7.35 35.37
C GLY A 413 -5.25 6.77 34.70
N SER A 414 -4.89 5.52 35.01
CA SER A 414 -3.69 4.87 34.45
C SER A 414 -3.68 4.79 32.91
N ASP A 415 -4.85 4.83 32.27
CA ASP A 415 -5.00 4.80 30.81
C ASP A 415 -4.65 6.12 30.13
N ASP A 416 -4.68 7.23 30.87
CA ASP A 416 -4.44 8.58 30.37
C ASP A 416 -2.97 9.01 30.60
N PHE A 417 -2.16 8.16 31.25
CA PHE A 417 -0.73 8.39 31.50
C PHE A 417 0.06 8.69 30.22
N ASP A 418 -0.23 8.01 29.11
CA ASP A 418 0.41 8.28 27.82
C ASP A 418 0.10 9.69 27.31
N THR A 419 -1.11 10.20 27.53
CA THR A 419 -1.47 11.58 27.19
C THR A 419 -0.80 12.58 28.11
N VAL A 420 -0.74 12.33 29.42
CA VAL A 420 -0.09 13.23 30.39
C VAL A 420 1.41 13.32 30.12
N LEU A 421 2.06 12.19 29.84
CA LEU A 421 3.48 12.11 29.48
C LEU A 421 3.80 12.98 28.26
N LEU A 422 2.98 12.89 27.21
CA LEU A 422 3.19 13.65 25.99
C LEU A 422 2.82 15.13 26.17
N LYS A 423 1.79 15.45 26.98
CA LYS A 423 1.48 16.83 27.37
C LYS A 423 2.62 17.47 28.16
N ALA A 424 3.29 16.70 29.03
CA ALA A 424 4.44 17.19 29.78
C ALA A 424 5.58 17.63 28.86
N LEU A 425 5.88 16.83 27.85
CA LEU A 425 6.89 17.17 26.83
C LEU A 425 6.50 18.41 26.03
N VAL A 426 5.25 18.49 25.57
CA VAL A 426 4.74 19.65 24.82
C VAL A 426 4.73 20.92 25.68
N ARG A 427 4.48 20.82 27.00
CA ARG A 427 4.56 21.97 27.91
C ARG A 427 6.01 22.42 28.14
N ALA A 428 6.93 21.47 28.27
CA ALA A 428 8.33 21.79 28.48
C ALA A 428 8.97 22.49 27.28
N SER A 429 8.57 22.13 26.07
CA SER A 429 9.05 22.80 24.85
C SER A 429 8.65 24.27 24.74
N LYS A 430 7.54 24.70 25.38
CA LYS A 430 7.10 26.11 25.37
C LYS A 430 8.16 27.09 25.89
N ARG A 431 9.00 26.67 26.84
CA ARG A 431 9.97 27.57 27.50
C ARG A 431 11.24 27.82 26.68
N ILE A 432 11.61 26.91 25.78
CA ILE A 432 12.92 26.90 25.12
C ILE A 432 13.00 27.93 23.97
N SER A 433 11.86 28.43 23.46
CA SER A 433 11.83 29.38 22.34
C SER A 433 10.87 30.53 22.58
N SER A 434 11.36 31.77 22.63
CA SER A 434 10.60 32.98 23.02
C SER A 434 9.87 33.72 21.88
N ASP A 435 9.69 33.11 20.70
CA ASP A 435 9.11 33.76 19.51
C ASP A 435 8.16 32.82 18.77
N ALA A 436 7.18 33.36 18.03
CA ALA A 436 6.07 32.67 17.30
C ALA A 436 6.41 31.41 16.45
N SER A 437 7.69 31.11 16.21
CA SER A 437 8.17 29.76 15.83
C SER A 437 7.95 28.68 16.92
N GLU A 438 7.52 29.08 18.13
CA GLU A 438 7.42 28.30 19.38
C GLU A 438 6.55 27.04 19.26
N TYR A 439 5.44 27.10 18.55
CA TYR A 439 4.52 25.96 18.43
C TYR A 439 4.84 25.03 17.25
N THR A 440 5.79 25.40 16.38
CA THR A 440 6.09 24.60 15.18
C THR A 440 6.81 23.30 15.54
N GLU A 441 7.73 23.34 16.50
CA GLU A 441 8.41 22.14 17.02
C GLU A 441 7.44 21.25 17.83
N GLU A 442 6.52 21.85 18.60
CA GLU A 442 5.43 21.11 19.26
C GLU A 442 4.55 20.36 18.27
N LEU A 443 4.19 21.04 17.18
CA LEU A 443 3.39 20.44 16.13
C LEU A 443 4.16 19.32 15.42
N LYS A 444 5.44 19.52 15.12
CA LYS A 444 6.31 18.51 14.52
C LYS A 444 6.44 17.27 15.41
N LEU A 445 6.57 17.43 16.73
CA LEU A 445 6.57 16.33 17.69
C LEU A 445 5.23 15.59 17.73
N ALA A 446 4.11 16.32 17.80
CA ALA A 446 2.78 15.72 17.77
C ALA A 446 2.53 14.93 16.47
N VAL A 447 2.99 15.47 15.33
CA VAL A 447 3.01 14.79 14.04
C VAL A 447 3.88 13.55 14.13
N ALA A 448 5.14 13.65 14.57
CA ALA A 448 6.09 12.55 14.68
C ALA A 448 5.52 11.36 15.48
N TRP A 449 4.90 11.64 16.63
CA TRP A 449 4.26 10.66 17.50
C TRP A 449 2.88 10.15 17.04
N ASN A 450 2.34 10.70 15.95
CA ASN A 450 1.03 10.33 15.41
C ASN A 450 -0.12 10.50 16.43
N ARG A 451 -0.08 11.55 17.28
CA ARG A 451 -1.10 11.86 18.28
C ARG A 451 -1.95 13.06 17.88
N LEU A 452 -2.96 12.77 17.07
CA LEU A 452 -3.90 13.77 16.56
C LEU A 452 -4.76 14.40 17.67
N ASP A 453 -5.11 13.60 18.67
CA ASP A 453 -5.92 14.01 19.82
C ASP A 453 -5.25 15.14 20.60
N ILE A 454 -3.95 14.99 20.89
CA ILE A 454 -3.15 16.01 21.57
C ILE A 454 -3.02 17.26 20.71
N ALA A 455 -2.71 17.10 19.42
CA ALA A 455 -2.63 18.23 18.50
C ALA A 455 -3.97 19.00 18.47
N LYS A 456 -5.11 18.30 18.37
CA LYS A 456 -6.42 18.94 18.36
C LYS A 456 -6.73 19.67 19.66
N SER A 457 -6.46 19.05 20.82
CA SER A 457 -6.83 19.60 22.12
C SER A 457 -5.88 20.68 22.64
N GLU A 458 -4.59 20.64 22.29
CA GLU A 458 -3.61 21.60 22.85
C GLU A 458 -3.20 22.66 21.82
N LEU A 459 -3.09 22.31 20.53
CA LEU A 459 -2.55 23.20 19.49
C LEU A 459 -3.64 23.87 18.63
N PHE A 460 -4.80 23.22 18.46
CA PHE A 460 -5.88 23.71 17.59
C PHE A 460 -7.17 24.07 18.35
N ASN A 461 -7.08 24.32 19.66
CA ASN A 461 -8.24 24.66 20.50
C ASN A 461 -8.75 26.12 20.36
N GLY A 462 -8.20 26.90 19.44
CA GLY A 462 -8.69 28.24 19.08
C GLY A 462 -7.84 29.41 19.63
N ASP A 463 -6.93 29.14 20.58
CA ASP A 463 -6.07 30.18 21.16
C ASP A 463 -4.87 30.55 20.26
N ILE A 464 -4.48 29.65 19.36
CA ILE A 464 -3.32 29.82 18.45
C ILE A 464 -3.79 30.18 17.04
N GLN A 465 -3.29 31.29 16.50
CA GLN A 465 -3.49 31.68 15.11
C GLN A 465 -2.37 31.13 14.22
N TRP A 466 -2.64 30.02 13.54
CA TRP A 466 -1.71 29.41 12.62
C TRP A 466 -1.60 30.20 11.31
N LYS A 467 -0.37 30.56 10.90
CA LYS A 467 -0.13 31.07 9.55
C LYS A 467 0.11 29.90 8.60
N TYR A 468 -0.08 30.19 7.31
CA TYR A 468 0.13 29.22 6.25
C TYR A 468 1.58 28.70 6.20
N GLU A 469 2.57 29.57 6.38
CA GLU A 469 4.00 29.25 6.33
C GLU A 469 4.43 28.26 7.43
N ASP A 470 3.85 28.38 8.62
CA ASP A 470 4.17 27.55 9.81
C ASP A 470 3.76 26.08 9.62
N LEU A 471 2.76 25.82 8.77
CA LEU A 471 2.18 24.50 8.55
C LEU A 471 2.81 23.73 7.37
N GLU A 472 3.60 24.39 6.51
CA GLU A 472 4.09 23.79 5.26
C GLU A 472 5.05 22.61 5.49
N ASP A 473 5.98 22.75 6.44
CA ASP A 473 6.96 21.70 6.74
C ASP A 473 6.28 20.50 7.41
N SER A 474 5.45 20.76 8.42
CA SER A 474 4.63 19.75 9.11
C SER A 474 3.71 18.98 8.16
N MET A 475 3.16 19.66 7.14
CA MET A 475 2.38 19.03 6.07
C MET A 475 3.23 18.08 5.22
N THR A 476 4.46 18.48 4.88
CA THR A 476 5.40 17.61 4.14
C THR A 476 5.74 16.36 4.94
N ASP A 477 5.97 16.50 6.24
CA ASP A 477 6.29 15.38 7.13
C ASP A 477 5.09 14.44 7.34
N ALA A 478 3.88 14.99 7.45
CA ALA A 478 2.65 14.21 7.54
C ALA A 478 2.40 13.40 6.24
N LEU A 479 2.68 13.99 5.08
CA LEU A 479 2.62 13.31 3.79
C LEU A 479 3.64 12.17 3.74
N ILE A 480 4.94 12.44 3.97
CA ILE A 480 6.00 11.42 3.86
C ILE A 480 5.72 10.23 4.78
N ASN A 481 5.32 10.48 6.03
CA ASN A 481 5.11 9.46 7.06
C ASN A 481 3.73 8.78 7.02
N ASN A 482 2.92 8.99 5.97
CA ASN A 482 1.60 8.35 5.80
C ASN A 482 0.63 8.63 6.96
N LYS A 483 0.47 9.91 7.34
CA LYS A 483 -0.41 10.36 8.44
C LYS A 483 -1.64 11.10 7.89
N PRO A 484 -2.65 10.41 7.31
CA PRO A 484 -3.78 11.02 6.62
C PRO A 484 -4.63 11.93 7.51
N GLN A 485 -4.74 11.62 8.80
CA GLN A 485 -5.59 12.40 9.72
C GLN A 485 -5.00 13.78 10.03
N PHE A 486 -3.67 13.90 10.10
CA PHE A 486 -2.99 15.20 10.23
C PHE A 486 -3.13 16.02 8.96
N VAL A 487 -3.02 15.39 7.79
CA VAL A 487 -3.24 16.07 6.51
C VAL A 487 -4.65 16.66 6.43
N ARG A 488 -5.67 15.93 6.88
CA ARG A 488 -7.05 16.42 7.01
C ARG A 488 -7.14 17.61 7.96
N LEU A 489 -6.54 17.49 9.15
CA LEU A 489 -6.53 18.56 10.15
C LEU A 489 -5.90 19.85 9.61
N PHE A 490 -4.80 19.77 8.88
CA PHE A 490 -4.15 20.96 8.31
C PHE A 490 -4.98 21.62 7.22
N CYS A 491 -5.66 20.83 6.38
CA CYS A 491 -6.58 21.36 5.37
C CYS A 491 -7.81 22.02 6.01
N GLU A 492 -8.33 21.45 7.10
CA GLU A 492 -9.46 22.02 7.86
C GLU A 492 -9.09 23.35 8.55
N ASN A 493 -7.83 23.52 8.95
CA ASN A 493 -7.33 24.72 9.65
C ASN A 493 -6.60 25.73 8.74
N GLY A 494 -6.89 25.76 7.44
CA GLY A 494 -6.50 26.87 6.56
C GLY A 494 -5.30 26.64 5.63
N LEU A 495 -4.70 25.44 5.58
CA LEU A 495 -3.65 25.14 4.60
C LEU A 495 -4.26 24.88 3.21
N ASN A 496 -3.97 25.77 2.25
CA ASN A 496 -4.38 25.59 0.86
C ASN A 496 -3.35 24.78 0.06
N ILE A 497 -3.75 23.58 -0.39
CA ILE A 497 -2.88 22.69 -1.17
C ILE A 497 -2.51 23.25 -2.55
N LEU A 498 -3.32 24.17 -3.10
CA LEU A 498 -3.01 24.83 -4.37
C LEU A 498 -1.73 25.67 -4.27
N ASP A 499 -1.54 26.35 -3.15
CA ASP A 499 -0.39 27.20 -2.90
C ASP A 499 0.82 26.38 -2.41
N TYR A 500 0.56 25.29 -1.68
CA TYR A 500 1.59 24.40 -1.12
C TYR A 500 2.36 23.61 -2.16
N LEU A 501 1.68 23.04 -3.16
CA LEU A 501 2.30 22.07 -4.05
C LEU A 501 2.98 22.71 -5.26
N THR A 502 4.26 23.04 -5.11
CA THR A 502 5.17 23.40 -6.20
C THR A 502 5.78 22.15 -6.86
N TYR A 503 6.21 22.25 -8.12
CA TYR A 503 6.90 21.13 -8.77
C TYR A 503 8.22 20.76 -8.07
N GLY A 504 8.89 21.70 -7.40
CA GLY A 504 10.07 21.43 -6.56
C GLY A 504 9.75 20.53 -5.37
N ARG A 505 8.69 20.83 -4.61
CA ARG A 505 8.22 19.99 -3.50
C ARG A 505 7.74 18.63 -3.96
N LEU A 506 7.03 18.57 -5.08
CA LEU A 506 6.60 17.31 -5.68
C LEU A 506 7.79 16.39 -6.02
N GLU A 507 8.88 16.95 -6.56
CA GLU A 507 10.10 16.16 -6.77
C GLU A 507 10.68 15.64 -5.45
N ASN A 508 10.64 16.42 -4.37
CA ASN A 508 11.08 15.94 -3.05
C ASN A 508 10.20 14.79 -2.54
N LEU A 509 8.88 14.86 -2.73
CA LEU A 509 7.95 13.78 -2.38
C LEU A 509 8.19 12.50 -3.20
N TYR A 510 8.59 12.60 -4.46
CA TYR A 510 9.00 11.43 -5.24
C TYR A 510 10.38 10.90 -4.85
N ARG A 511 11.27 11.73 -4.27
CA ARG A 511 12.58 11.29 -3.75
C ARG A 511 12.45 10.52 -2.44
N SER A 512 11.47 10.85 -1.60
CA SER A 512 11.22 10.20 -0.31
C SER A 512 10.51 8.85 -0.41
N LEU A 513 10.37 8.28 -1.61
CA LEU A 513 9.80 6.95 -1.82
C LEU A 513 10.71 5.87 -1.23
N PRO A 514 10.20 4.95 -0.37
CA PRO A 514 11.00 3.88 0.22
C PRO A 514 11.63 2.94 -0.81
N ASP A 515 12.86 2.50 -0.58
CA ASP A 515 13.63 1.65 -1.50
C ASP A 515 12.97 0.28 -1.77
N GLY A 516 12.18 -0.23 -0.83
CA GLY A 516 11.46 -1.50 -0.94
C GLY A 516 10.20 -1.46 -1.81
N LEU A 517 9.78 -0.28 -2.29
CA LEU A 517 8.53 -0.11 -3.02
C LEU A 517 8.72 -0.39 -4.53
N LEU A 518 7.76 -1.09 -5.14
CA LEU A 518 7.76 -1.37 -6.58
C LEU A 518 7.89 -0.10 -7.44
N ALA A 519 7.21 0.99 -7.08
CA ALA A 519 7.31 2.26 -7.80
C ALA A 519 8.73 2.83 -7.77
N HIS A 520 9.44 2.71 -6.64
CA HIS A 520 10.85 3.12 -6.54
C HIS A 520 11.73 2.24 -7.43
N ALA A 521 11.53 0.91 -7.40
CA ALA A 521 12.25 -0.03 -8.27
C ALA A 521 12.03 0.26 -9.77
N LEU A 522 10.80 0.58 -10.18
CA LEU A 522 10.47 0.96 -11.54
C LEU A 522 11.09 2.30 -11.94
N LEU A 523 11.05 3.30 -11.06
CA LEU A 523 11.77 4.57 -11.28
C LEU A 523 13.26 4.32 -11.46
N ARG A 524 13.89 3.47 -10.61
CA ARG A 524 15.31 3.09 -10.72
C ARG A 524 15.61 2.30 -11.99
N LYS A 525 14.70 1.44 -12.45
CA LYS A 525 14.84 0.76 -13.75
C LYS A 525 14.87 1.77 -14.90
N CYS A 526 13.96 2.74 -14.90
CA CYS A 526 13.98 3.84 -15.86
C CYS A 526 15.22 4.75 -15.72
N LEU A 527 15.87 4.79 -14.54
CA LEU A 527 17.20 5.41 -14.38
C LEU A 527 18.27 4.64 -15.13
N MET A 528 18.33 3.31 -14.94
CA MET A 528 19.40 2.48 -15.46
C MET A 528 19.31 2.26 -16.98
N GLU A 529 18.11 2.03 -17.53
CA GLU A 529 17.92 1.90 -19.00
C GLU A 529 18.39 3.14 -19.78
N ARG A 530 18.55 4.31 -19.13
CA ARG A 530 19.12 5.51 -19.76
C ARG A 530 20.64 5.59 -19.67
N ILE A 531 21.25 5.07 -18.62
CA ILE A 531 22.72 5.13 -18.42
C ILE A 531 23.43 4.30 -19.49
N ASP A 532 22.87 3.13 -19.82
CA ASP A 532 23.36 2.24 -20.89
C ASP A 532 23.34 2.89 -22.28
N LEU A 533 22.42 3.84 -22.52
CA LEU A 533 22.35 4.56 -23.80
C LEU A 533 23.31 5.76 -23.87
N THR A 534 23.79 6.25 -22.71
CA THR A 534 24.70 7.40 -22.61
C THR A 534 26.17 7.03 -22.51
N THR A 535 26.53 5.76 -22.28
CA THR A 535 27.92 5.32 -22.10
C THR A 535 28.28 4.13 -23.00
N LEU A 536 28.71 4.43 -24.23
CA LEU A 536 29.56 3.51 -25.01
C LEU A 536 31.01 3.60 -24.50
N ILE A 537 31.24 3.34 -23.21
CA ILE A 537 32.59 3.26 -22.61
C ILE A 537 32.65 1.98 -21.76
N ALA A 538 33.79 1.31 -21.84
CA ALA A 538 34.05 -0.06 -21.38
C ALA A 538 33.61 -0.35 -19.93
N PRO A 539 33.21 -1.60 -19.63
CA PRO A 539 32.60 -1.99 -18.36
C PRO A 539 33.50 -1.90 -17.11
N HIS A 540 34.78 -1.54 -17.25
CA HIS A 540 35.76 -1.65 -16.16
C HIS A 540 35.96 -0.36 -15.34
N GLU A 541 35.45 0.80 -15.80
CA GLU A 541 35.51 2.09 -15.07
C GLU A 541 34.17 2.46 -14.39
N ILE A 542 33.15 1.62 -14.51
CA ILE A 542 31.81 1.86 -13.97
C ILE A 542 31.81 1.78 -12.43
N THR A 543 32.67 0.96 -11.83
CA THR A 543 32.69 0.71 -10.38
C THR A 543 33.25 1.87 -9.54
N LEU A 544 34.10 2.73 -10.12
CA LEU A 544 34.67 3.90 -9.41
C LEU A 544 33.90 5.20 -9.72
N ALA A 545 33.30 5.33 -10.89
CA ALA A 545 32.48 6.50 -11.24
C ALA A 545 31.09 6.52 -10.56
N LEU A 546 30.61 5.37 -10.06
CA LEU A 546 29.35 5.25 -9.32
C LEU A 546 29.35 5.98 -7.97
N CYS A 547 30.52 6.35 -7.43
CA CYS A 547 30.62 7.03 -6.13
C CYS A 547 30.78 8.55 -6.20
N ALA A 548 30.96 9.17 -7.38
CA ALA A 548 31.46 10.56 -7.44
C ALA A 548 30.83 11.50 -8.47
N ILE A 549 29.63 11.23 -9.03
CA ILE A 549 28.95 12.22 -9.88
C ILE A 549 27.48 12.43 -9.45
N PRO A 550 27.13 13.58 -8.83
CA PRO A 550 25.76 13.91 -8.46
C PRO A 550 24.99 14.44 -9.69
N VAL A 551 24.85 13.65 -10.76
CA VAL A 551 23.95 14.02 -11.87
C VAL A 551 22.54 13.72 -11.42
N LYS A 552 21.84 14.68 -10.77
CA LYS A 552 20.40 14.57 -10.45
C LYS A 552 19.59 14.75 -11.74
N PRO A 553 19.15 13.69 -12.46
CA PRO A 553 18.47 13.88 -13.74
C PRO A 553 16.98 14.12 -13.43
N VAL A 554 16.40 15.21 -13.95
CA VAL A 554 15.04 15.71 -13.68
C VAL A 554 14.03 14.59 -13.38
N LEU A 555 13.71 14.41 -12.10
CA LEU A 555 12.92 13.28 -11.59
C LEU A 555 11.50 13.28 -12.18
N ILE A 556 10.91 14.47 -12.39
CA ILE A 556 9.53 14.60 -12.87
C ILE A 556 9.33 14.12 -14.31
N LEU A 557 10.36 14.25 -15.17
CA LEU A 557 10.32 13.70 -16.53
C LEU A 557 10.28 12.17 -16.51
N LYS A 558 10.96 11.54 -15.54
CA LYS A 558 10.97 10.08 -15.39
C LYS A 558 9.66 9.57 -14.83
N VAL A 559 9.10 10.28 -13.86
CA VAL A 559 7.74 10.02 -13.37
C VAL A 559 6.74 10.11 -14.52
N SER A 560 6.88 11.11 -15.41
CA SER A 560 6.06 11.22 -16.62
C SER A 560 6.17 10.00 -17.53
N HIS A 561 7.38 9.51 -17.79
CA HIS A 561 7.58 8.28 -18.58
C HIS A 561 6.98 7.06 -17.90
N LEU A 562 7.22 6.87 -16.60
CA LEU A 562 6.63 5.78 -15.83
C LEU A 562 5.10 5.81 -15.90
N LEU A 563 4.49 6.99 -15.73
CA LEU A 563 3.04 7.15 -15.84
C LEU A 563 2.54 6.88 -17.27
N SER A 564 3.31 7.26 -18.30
CA SER A 564 2.99 6.93 -19.69
C SER A 564 3.03 5.42 -19.93
N ASP A 565 3.98 4.70 -19.33
CA ASP A 565 4.09 3.24 -19.45
C ASP A 565 2.96 2.54 -18.68
N LEU A 566 2.53 3.08 -17.53
CA LEU A 566 1.45 2.52 -16.70
C LEU A 566 0.04 2.83 -17.22
N LEU A 567 -0.16 4.00 -17.84
CA LEU A 567 -1.47 4.44 -18.37
C LEU A 567 -1.68 4.12 -19.85
N ASP A 568 -0.70 3.47 -20.49
CA ASP A 568 -0.62 3.23 -21.93
C ASP A 568 -0.69 4.55 -22.75
N ASP A 569 -0.66 4.47 -24.09
CA ASP A 569 -0.70 5.63 -25.02
C ASP A 569 -2.03 6.45 -24.99
N VAL A 570 -2.91 6.20 -24.01
CA VAL A 570 -4.25 6.81 -23.91
C VAL A 570 -4.17 8.25 -23.43
N CYS A 571 -3.30 8.50 -22.46
CA CYS A 571 -3.07 9.83 -21.90
C CYS A 571 -1.89 10.49 -22.61
N GLN A 572 -2.00 11.79 -22.88
CA GLN A 572 -0.82 12.60 -23.16
C GLN A 572 0.15 12.54 -21.97
N PRO A 573 1.47 12.52 -22.22
CA PRO A 573 2.47 12.46 -21.15
C PRO A 573 2.26 13.56 -20.12
N PHE A 574 2.17 13.16 -18.85
CA PHE A 574 2.01 14.07 -17.72
C PHE A 574 3.22 15.00 -17.61
N TYR A 575 3.05 16.21 -17.06
CA TYR A 575 4.16 17.14 -16.79
C TYR A 575 5.00 17.62 -18.00
N TYR A 576 4.64 17.33 -19.25
CA TYR A 576 5.35 17.88 -20.43
C TYR A 576 5.08 19.38 -20.64
N LYS A 577 3.86 19.84 -20.31
CA LYS A 577 3.46 21.26 -20.38
C LYS A 577 4.32 22.19 -19.51
N PRO A 578 4.55 21.92 -18.20
CA PRO A 578 5.43 22.74 -17.38
C PRO A 578 6.90 22.67 -17.83
N LEU A 579 7.35 21.53 -18.38
CA LEU A 579 8.68 21.40 -18.98
C LEU A 579 8.83 22.11 -20.35
N LYS A 580 7.77 22.76 -20.86
CA LYS A 580 7.70 23.40 -22.19
C LYS A 580 8.07 22.46 -23.34
N LEU A 581 7.86 21.15 -23.17
CA LEU A 581 8.14 20.13 -24.18
C LEU A 581 6.94 19.97 -25.12
N LYS A 582 7.19 20.01 -26.43
CA LYS A 582 6.18 19.70 -27.47
C LYS A 582 6.22 18.20 -27.82
N GLN A 583 5.04 17.62 -28.05
CA GLN A 583 4.79 16.19 -28.27
C GLN A 583 5.49 15.59 -29.51
N THR A 584 5.94 16.43 -30.45
CA THR A 584 6.48 16.02 -31.76
C THR A 584 8.01 15.98 -31.84
N ASN A 585 8.73 16.09 -30.71
CA ASN A 585 10.18 16.08 -30.72
C ASN A 585 10.72 14.63 -30.60
N SER A 586 11.63 14.24 -31.50
CA SER A 586 12.35 12.97 -31.36
C SER A 586 13.04 12.89 -30.00
N THR A 587 13.13 11.68 -29.42
CA THR A 587 13.80 11.39 -28.14
C THR A 587 15.15 12.10 -28.01
N ARG A 588 15.89 12.19 -29.12
CA ARG A 588 17.19 12.88 -29.22
C ARG A 588 17.12 14.41 -29.03
N ARG A 589 16.06 15.09 -29.48
CA ARG A 589 15.87 16.54 -29.31
C ARG A 589 15.41 16.88 -27.89
N THR A 590 14.53 16.07 -27.32
CA THR A 590 14.12 16.16 -25.92
C THR A 590 15.34 16.02 -25.00
N HIS A 591 16.26 15.11 -25.32
CA HIS A 591 17.51 14.90 -24.58
C HIS A 591 18.43 16.14 -24.60
N LYS A 592 18.62 16.78 -25.76
CA LYS A 592 19.43 18.02 -25.85
C LYS A 592 18.84 19.16 -25.03
N TYR A 593 17.51 19.31 -25.02
CA TYR A 593 16.84 20.34 -24.24
C TYR A 593 16.88 20.05 -22.73
N VAL A 594 16.72 18.79 -22.31
CA VAL A 594 16.82 18.37 -20.91
C VAL A 594 18.24 18.55 -20.37
N ASN A 595 19.28 18.23 -21.16
CA ASN A 595 20.67 18.49 -20.77
C ASN A 595 20.93 20.00 -20.60
N LYS A 596 20.35 20.84 -21.47
CA LYS A 596 20.43 22.31 -21.31
C LYS A 596 19.68 22.80 -20.05
N LEU A 597 18.58 22.14 -19.68
CA LEU A 597 17.81 22.44 -18.48
C LEU A 597 18.54 22.02 -17.19
N LEU A 598 19.30 20.92 -17.24
CA LEU A 598 20.13 20.40 -16.14
C LEU A 598 21.33 21.28 -15.83
N SER A 599 21.84 22.02 -16.82
CA SER A 599 22.98 22.94 -16.67
C SER A 599 22.62 24.32 -16.08
N GLY A 600 21.34 24.61 -15.81
CA GLY A 600 20.90 25.89 -15.23
C GLY A 600 19.87 25.73 -14.10
N GLU A 601 19.59 26.81 -13.37
CA GLU A 601 18.49 26.80 -12.39
C GLU A 601 17.14 26.53 -13.06
N CYS A 602 16.50 25.45 -12.64
CA CYS A 602 15.23 24.99 -13.21
C CYS A 602 14.08 25.88 -12.73
N GLY A 603 13.75 26.94 -13.48
CA GLY A 603 12.65 27.86 -13.18
C GLY A 603 11.28 27.19 -12.96
N TYR A 604 11.03 26.02 -13.56
CA TYR A 604 9.78 25.27 -13.37
C TYR A 604 9.57 24.78 -11.92
N ARG A 605 10.63 24.63 -11.10
CA ARG A 605 10.50 24.15 -9.72
C ARG A 605 9.72 25.12 -8.82
N ARG A 606 9.74 26.42 -9.16
CA ARG A 606 8.99 27.48 -8.47
C ARG A 606 7.56 27.63 -8.99
N GLU A 607 7.20 26.98 -10.10
CA GLU A 607 5.83 27.02 -10.61
C GLU A 607 4.90 26.12 -9.77
N SER A 608 3.70 26.60 -9.47
CA SER A 608 2.66 25.84 -8.79
C SER A 608 2.05 24.77 -9.70
N CYS A 609 1.67 23.64 -9.12
CA CYS A 609 1.00 22.57 -9.85
C CYS A 609 -0.41 23.00 -10.29
N ARG A 610 -0.77 22.75 -11.56
CA ARG A 610 -2.10 23.12 -12.10
C ARG A 610 -3.26 22.32 -11.48
N SER A 611 -2.97 21.10 -11.04
CA SER A 611 -3.92 20.11 -10.53
C SER A 611 -3.23 19.32 -9.41
N PRO A 612 -3.09 19.93 -8.21
CA PRO A 612 -2.24 19.41 -7.15
C PRO A 612 -2.86 18.21 -6.45
N TRP A 613 -4.18 18.21 -6.24
CA TRP A 613 -4.91 17.09 -5.65
C TRP A 613 -4.78 15.82 -6.48
N GLU A 614 -4.92 15.90 -7.80
CA GLU A 614 -4.76 14.76 -8.70
C GLU A 614 -3.31 14.27 -8.73
N THR A 615 -2.35 15.17 -8.57
CA THR A 615 -0.92 14.83 -8.52
C THR A 615 -0.55 14.12 -7.21
N LEU A 616 -1.06 14.59 -6.07
CA LEU A 616 -0.93 13.93 -4.77
C LEU A 616 -1.68 12.60 -4.75
N PHE A 617 -2.84 12.52 -5.40
CA PHE A 617 -3.58 11.29 -5.59
C PHE A 617 -2.75 10.24 -6.35
N ILE A 618 -2.15 10.59 -7.49
CA ILE A 618 -1.25 9.70 -8.23
C ILE A 618 -0.08 9.25 -7.35
N TRP A 619 0.55 10.18 -6.64
CA TRP A 619 1.67 9.89 -5.74
C TRP A 619 1.27 8.92 -4.60
N ALA A 620 0.08 9.06 -4.02
CA ALA A 620 -0.42 8.16 -2.98
C ALA A 620 -0.80 6.77 -3.54
N VAL A 621 -1.39 6.73 -4.74
CA VAL A 621 -1.77 5.49 -5.44
C VAL A 621 -0.54 4.65 -5.80
N LEU A 622 0.53 5.28 -6.29
CA LEU A 622 1.79 4.60 -6.62
C LEU A 622 2.45 3.91 -5.40
N GLN A 623 2.13 4.38 -4.19
CA GLN A 623 2.64 3.84 -2.92
C GLN A 623 1.69 2.86 -2.23
N ASN A 624 0.54 2.55 -2.83
CA ASN A 624 -0.50 1.72 -2.22
C ASN A 624 -0.99 2.25 -0.85
N ARG A 625 -1.00 3.58 -0.65
CA ARG A 625 -1.48 4.22 0.59
C ARG A 625 -2.99 4.44 0.54
N THR A 626 -3.75 3.47 1.03
CA THR A 626 -5.21 3.37 0.86
C THR A 626 -5.97 4.59 1.39
N GLU A 627 -5.76 4.97 2.66
CA GLU A 627 -6.49 6.07 3.32
C GLU A 627 -6.18 7.43 2.70
N MET A 628 -4.90 7.72 2.43
CA MET A 628 -4.50 8.96 1.77
C MET A 628 -5.00 9.04 0.33
N ALA A 629 -4.95 7.95 -0.44
CA ALA A 629 -5.47 7.95 -1.80
C ALA A 629 -6.98 8.19 -1.84
N VAL A 630 -7.74 7.65 -0.88
CA VAL A 630 -9.19 7.93 -0.77
C VAL A 630 -9.43 9.39 -0.43
N TYR A 631 -8.71 9.95 0.55
CA TYR A 631 -8.85 11.36 0.91
C TYR A 631 -8.49 12.31 -0.24
N PHE A 632 -7.37 12.08 -0.94
CA PHE A 632 -7.02 12.91 -2.08
C PHE A 632 -8.03 12.80 -3.22
N TRP A 633 -8.60 11.61 -3.43
CA TRP A 633 -9.71 11.43 -4.38
C TRP A 633 -10.95 12.22 -3.97
N GLU A 634 -11.34 12.22 -2.69
CA GLU A 634 -12.45 13.02 -2.15
C GLU A 634 -12.26 14.50 -2.49
N MET A 635 -11.02 14.99 -2.55
CA MET A 635 -10.71 16.39 -2.87
C MET A 635 -10.55 16.70 -4.37
N THR A 636 -10.48 15.68 -5.25
CA THR A 636 -10.34 15.90 -6.71
C THR A 636 -11.60 16.51 -7.34
N GLY A 637 -11.39 17.34 -8.38
CA GLY A 637 -12.49 17.97 -9.13
C GLY A 637 -13.15 17.03 -10.16
N GLU A 638 -12.34 16.23 -10.86
CA GLU A 638 -12.80 15.19 -11.80
C GLU A 638 -12.86 13.82 -11.11
N SER A 639 -13.96 13.55 -10.40
CA SER A 639 -14.04 12.42 -9.48
C SER A 639 -14.19 11.07 -10.18
N VAL A 640 -15.05 10.98 -11.21
CA VAL A 640 -15.27 9.73 -11.95
C VAL A 640 -14.00 9.32 -12.69
N LEU A 641 -13.36 10.27 -13.38
CA LEU A 641 -12.16 9.98 -14.17
C LEU A 641 -10.95 9.67 -13.28
N SER A 642 -10.77 10.40 -12.16
CA SER A 642 -9.66 10.15 -11.24
C SER A 642 -9.77 8.78 -10.56
N ALA A 643 -10.99 8.35 -10.21
CA ALA A 643 -11.20 6.99 -9.70
C ALA A 643 -10.85 5.92 -10.75
N LEU A 644 -11.24 6.11 -12.01
CA LEU A 644 -10.87 5.19 -13.09
C LEU A 644 -9.36 5.19 -13.37
N GLY A 645 -8.70 6.35 -13.32
CA GLY A 645 -7.25 6.48 -13.44
C GLY A 645 -6.50 5.76 -12.32
N GLY A 646 -6.93 5.94 -11.07
CA GLY A 646 -6.39 5.19 -9.93
C GLY A 646 -6.61 3.68 -10.05
N CYS A 647 -7.78 3.25 -10.53
CA CYS A 647 -8.08 1.85 -10.81
C CYS A 647 -7.14 1.24 -11.87
N LYS A 648 -6.87 1.95 -12.97
CA LYS A 648 -5.88 1.53 -13.99
C LYS A 648 -4.50 1.38 -13.39
N LEU A 649 -4.00 2.41 -12.72
CA LEU A 649 -2.65 2.42 -12.13
C LEU A 649 -2.45 1.23 -11.18
N LEU A 650 -3.39 1.01 -10.25
CA LEU A 650 -3.31 -0.08 -9.28
C LEU A 650 -3.37 -1.46 -9.94
N ARG A 651 -4.16 -1.64 -11.00
CA ARG A 651 -4.25 -2.91 -11.72
C ARG A 651 -2.97 -3.24 -12.48
N GLU A 652 -2.32 -2.26 -13.10
CA GLU A 652 -1.03 -2.49 -13.75
C GLU A 652 0.08 -2.74 -12.72
N LEU A 653 0.12 -1.97 -11.63
CA LEU A 653 1.06 -2.22 -10.54
C LEU A 653 0.87 -3.63 -9.94
N ALA A 654 -0.37 -4.06 -9.71
CA ALA A 654 -0.66 -5.40 -9.21
C ALA A 654 -0.26 -6.53 -10.18
N LYS A 655 -0.11 -6.27 -11.49
CA LYS A 655 0.42 -7.26 -12.44
C LYS A 655 1.94 -7.39 -12.32
N LEU A 656 2.63 -6.29 -12.05
CA LEU A 656 4.09 -6.21 -11.90
C LEU A 656 4.57 -6.66 -10.51
N GLU A 657 3.69 -6.59 -9.51
CA GLU A 657 3.99 -6.98 -8.12
C GLU A 657 4.20 -8.49 -7.97
N LYS A 658 5.30 -8.85 -7.30
CA LYS A 658 5.68 -10.25 -7.01
C LYS A 658 5.09 -10.74 -5.70
N ASP A 659 5.00 -9.85 -4.71
CA ASP A 659 4.44 -10.17 -3.40
C ASP A 659 2.91 -10.34 -3.48
N THR A 660 2.41 -11.45 -2.94
CA THR A 660 0.99 -11.81 -3.00
C THR A 660 0.12 -10.91 -2.14
N GLU A 661 0.58 -10.48 -0.98
CA GLU A 661 -0.21 -9.66 -0.06
C GLU A 661 -0.41 -8.24 -0.62
N ASN A 662 0.69 -7.58 -0.99
CA ASN A 662 0.65 -6.27 -1.63
C ASN A 662 -0.17 -6.27 -2.92
N LYS A 663 -0.06 -7.34 -3.73
CA LYS A 663 -0.87 -7.54 -4.93
C LYS A 663 -2.36 -7.66 -4.65
N LEU A 664 -2.76 -8.34 -3.58
CA LEU A 664 -4.16 -8.44 -3.18
C LEU A 664 -4.68 -7.08 -2.68
N ALA A 665 -3.90 -6.38 -1.85
CA ALA A 665 -4.24 -5.06 -1.36
C ALA A 665 -4.44 -4.05 -2.50
N MET A 666 -3.54 -4.01 -3.49
CA MET A 666 -3.68 -3.16 -4.68
C MET A 666 -4.94 -3.50 -5.49
N LYS A 667 -5.28 -4.79 -5.66
CA LYS A 667 -6.49 -5.22 -6.37
C LYS A 667 -7.77 -4.82 -5.62
N GLU A 668 -7.76 -4.90 -4.29
CA GLU A 668 -8.89 -4.49 -3.46
C GLU A 668 -9.09 -2.97 -3.54
N LEU A 669 -8.01 -2.19 -3.43
CA LEU A 669 -8.07 -0.75 -3.60
C LEU A 669 -8.54 -0.35 -5.01
N ALA A 670 -8.09 -1.05 -6.06
CA ALA A 670 -8.57 -0.82 -7.42
C ALA A 670 -10.08 -1.07 -7.56
N ARG A 671 -10.60 -2.15 -6.94
CA ARG A 671 -12.03 -2.45 -6.91
C ARG A 671 -12.81 -1.37 -6.15
N LYS A 672 -12.25 -0.85 -5.07
CA LYS A 672 -12.85 0.26 -4.29
C LYS A 672 -13.00 1.51 -5.16
N PHE A 673 -11.95 1.90 -5.90
CA PHE A 673 -12.05 3.05 -6.82
C PHE A 673 -13.02 2.80 -7.98
N GLU A 674 -13.07 1.60 -8.55
CA GLU A 674 -14.08 1.27 -9.58
C GLU A 674 -15.52 1.42 -9.05
N LYS A 675 -15.77 0.98 -7.81
CA LYS A 675 -17.06 1.15 -7.16
C LYS A 675 -17.39 2.63 -6.91
N LEU A 676 -16.43 3.42 -6.44
CA LEU A 676 -16.62 4.86 -6.25
C LEU A 676 -16.96 5.57 -7.57
N ALA A 677 -16.27 5.23 -8.67
CA ALA A 677 -16.60 5.75 -10.00
C ALA A 677 -18.02 5.36 -10.45
N HIS A 678 -18.42 4.11 -10.18
CA HIS A 678 -19.76 3.60 -10.48
C HIS A 678 -20.84 4.36 -9.70
N ASP A 679 -20.65 4.54 -8.39
CA ASP A 679 -21.63 5.16 -7.50
C ASP A 679 -21.80 6.66 -7.80
N VAL A 680 -20.70 7.41 -8.00
CA VAL A 680 -20.75 8.84 -8.35
C VAL A 680 -21.45 9.05 -9.69
N PHE A 681 -21.12 8.21 -10.68
CA PHE A 681 -21.78 8.28 -11.99
C PHE A 681 -23.27 7.93 -11.90
N GLY A 682 -23.64 6.97 -11.04
CA GLY A 682 -25.03 6.61 -10.78
C GLY A 682 -25.85 7.78 -10.27
N GLU A 683 -25.34 8.52 -9.29
CA GLU A 683 -25.99 9.71 -8.73
C GLU A 683 -26.13 10.81 -9.80
N CYS A 684 -25.06 11.06 -10.57
CA CYS A 684 -25.08 12.02 -11.67
C CYS A 684 -26.12 11.65 -12.75
N HIS A 685 -26.27 10.36 -13.04
CA HIS A 685 -27.21 9.87 -14.05
C HIS A 685 -28.67 9.98 -13.59
N GLN A 686 -28.95 9.69 -12.32
CA GLN A 686 -30.29 9.82 -11.73
C GLN A 686 -30.80 11.26 -11.75
N ASN A 687 -29.93 12.25 -11.52
CA ASN A 687 -30.32 13.65 -11.64
C ASN A 687 -30.52 14.07 -13.11
N ASN A 688 -29.52 13.86 -13.98
CA ASN A 688 -29.63 14.29 -15.37
C ASN A 688 -28.93 13.35 -16.38
N GLU A 689 -29.74 12.63 -17.17
CA GLU A 689 -29.27 11.73 -18.21
C GLU A 689 -28.43 12.46 -19.30
N SER A 690 -28.84 13.66 -19.72
CA SER A 690 -28.15 14.38 -20.80
C SER A 690 -26.77 14.93 -20.40
N ARG A 691 -26.65 15.44 -19.16
CA ARG A 691 -25.38 15.95 -18.62
C ARG A 691 -24.44 14.79 -18.28
N SER A 692 -24.95 13.70 -17.72
CA SER A 692 -24.14 12.50 -17.44
C SER A 692 -23.57 11.86 -18.72
N PHE A 693 -24.29 11.88 -19.83
CA PHE A 693 -23.72 11.45 -21.12
C PHE A 693 -22.57 12.35 -21.60
N THR A 694 -22.70 13.65 -21.39
CA THR A 694 -21.67 14.63 -21.72
C THR A 694 -20.41 14.40 -20.89
N LEU A 695 -20.56 14.01 -19.62
CA LEU A 695 -19.46 13.65 -18.72
C LEU A 695 -18.63 12.45 -19.24
N LEU A 696 -19.28 11.42 -19.79
CA LEU A 696 -18.60 10.21 -20.28
C LEU A 696 -17.73 10.45 -21.52
N ILE A 697 -18.15 11.36 -22.39
CA ILE A 697 -17.51 11.62 -23.70
C ILE A 697 -16.56 12.83 -23.69
N LYS A 698 -16.56 13.62 -22.62
CA LYS A 698 -15.71 14.80 -22.48
C LYS A 698 -14.23 14.39 -22.38
N LYS A 699 -13.35 15.15 -23.06
CA LYS A 699 -11.91 15.09 -22.84
C LYS A 699 -11.50 15.86 -21.59
N SER A 700 -10.73 15.21 -20.71
CA SER A 700 -10.13 15.85 -19.55
C SER A 700 -8.83 16.57 -19.88
N LYS A 701 -8.61 17.77 -19.33
CA LYS A 701 -7.30 18.44 -19.44
C LYS A 701 -6.29 17.97 -18.38
N VAL A 702 -6.78 17.34 -17.31
CA VAL A 702 -5.99 16.87 -16.17
C VAL A 702 -5.38 15.50 -16.50
N TRP A 703 -6.20 14.58 -17.02
CA TRP A 703 -5.81 13.22 -17.40
C TRP A 703 -5.42 13.10 -18.89
N GLY A 704 -4.60 14.03 -19.37
CA GLY A 704 -3.95 13.90 -20.68
C GLY A 704 -4.88 13.80 -21.90
N GLU A 705 -6.00 14.53 -21.93
CA GLU A 705 -7.02 14.48 -22.99
C GLU A 705 -7.77 13.14 -23.15
N ALA A 706 -7.68 12.24 -22.17
CA ALA A 706 -8.47 11.01 -22.15
C ALA A 706 -9.95 11.30 -21.86
N THR A 707 -10.83 10.41 -22.34
CA THR A 707 -12.25 10.37 -21.96
C THR A 707 -12.50 9.31 -20.89
N CYS A 708 -13.59 9.44 -20.12
CA CYS A 708 -13.98 8.46 -19.11
C CYS A 708 -14.16 7.06 -19.70
N LEU A 709 -14.74 6.96 -20.90
CA LEU A 709 -14.91 5.68 -21.60
C LEU A 709 -13.57 5.05 -21.99
N GLN A 710 -12.62 5.85 -22.51
CA GLN A 710 -11.28 5.35 -22.87
C GLN A 710 -10.47 4.92 -21.65
N MET A 711 -10.54 5.68 -20.55
CA MET A 711 -9.87 5.30 -19.32
C MET A 711 -10.48 4.01 -18.74
N ALA A 712 -11.81 3.91 -18.74
CA ALA A 712 -12.50 2.72 -18.24
C ALA A 712 -12.19 1.45 -19.05
N THR A 713 -12.04 1.52 -20.38
CA THR A 713 -11.68 0.35 -21.19
C THR A 713 -10.28 -0.15 -20.87
N VAL A 714 -9.33 0.78 -20.79
CA VAL A 714 -7.92 0.48 -20.55
C VAL A 714 -7.69 0.00 -19.12
N ALA A 715 -8.50 0.49 -18.17
CA ALA A 715 -8.56 -0.01 -16.80
C ALA A 715 -9.23 -1.39 -16.67
N ASP A 716 -9.92 -1.90 -17.70
CA ASP A 716 -10.81 -3.08 -17.65
C ASP A 716 -11.91 -2.94 -16.58
N ALA A 717 -12.50 -1.75 -16.46
CA ALA A 717 -13.50 -1.40 -15.44
C ALA A 717 -14.91 -1.96 -15.76
N ARG A 718 -15.06 -3.28 -15.66
CA ARG A 718 -16.27 -4.02 -16.05
C ARG A 718 -17.51 -3.63 -15.25
N LEU A 719 -17.38 -3.38 -13.94
CA LEU A 719 -18.51 -2.96 -13.10
C LEU A 719 -19.01 -1.57 -13.53
N PHE A 720 -18.10 -0.66 -13.88
CA PHE A 720 -18.47 0.66 -14.41
C PHE A 720 -19.26 0.55 -15.71
N PHE A 721 -18.82 -0.28 -16.66
CA PHE A 721 -19.56 -0.52 -17.92
C PHE A 721 -20.91 -1.21 -17.72
N SER A 722 -21.07 -1.97 -16.63
CA SER A 722 -22.33 -2.65 -16.32
C SER A 722 -23.46 -1.69 -15.90
N HIS A 723 -23.11 -0.46 -15.51
CA HIS A 723 -24.05 0.56 -15.06
C HIS A 723 -25.10 0.90 -16.13
N SER A 724 -26.36 1.04 -15.70
CA SER A 724 -27.52 1.28 -16.58
C SER A 724 -27.36 2.54 -17.43
N GLY A 725 -26.81 3.62 -16.86
CA GLY A 725 -26.57 4.88 -17.57
C GLY A 725 -25.52 4.76 -18.69
N VAL A 726 -24.43 4.01 -18.46
CA VAL A 726 -23.42 3.75 -19.52
C VAL A 726 -24.05 2.93 -20.64
N GLN A 727 -24.83 1.91 -20.29
CA GLN A 727 -25.56 1.08 -21.27
C GLN A 727 -26.66 1.87 -22.01
N SER A 728 -27.28 2.87 -21.38
CA SER A 728 -28.23 3.80 -22.00
C SER A 728 -27.52 4.65 -23.07
N LEU A 729 -26.36 5.22 -22.74
CA LEU A 729 -25.52 5.96 -23.70
C LEU A 729 -25.11 5.07 -24.86
N LEU A 730 -24.62 3.86 -24.60
CA LEU A 730 -24.20 2.94 -25.66
C LEU A 730 -25.36 2.52 -26.56
N SER A 731 -26.55 2.35 -25.98
CA SER A 731 -27.77 2.11 -26.76
C SER A 731 -28.11 3.34 -27.61
N GLN A 732 -27.94 4.56 -27.11
CA GLN A 732 -28.12 5.77 -27.90
C GLN A 732 -27.14 5.87 -29.06
N ILE A 733 -25.86 5.55 -28.83
CA ILE A 733 -24.85 5.55 -29.88
C ILE A 733 -25.16 4.48 -30.93
N TRP A 734 -25.61 3.29 -30.49
CA TRP A 734 -25.98 2.17 -31.37
C TRP A 734 -27.14 2.49 -32.32
N TRP A 735 -28.20 3.11 -31.80
CA TRP A 735 -29.38 3.50 -32.59
C TRP A 735 -29.17 4.82 -33.36
N GLY A 736 -28.15 5.61 -33.00
CA GLY A 736 -27.84 6.88 -33.63
C GLY A 736 -28.98 7.90 -33.48
N GLU A 737 -29.42 8.47 -34.59
CA GLU A 737 -30.53 9.43 -34.63
C GLU A 737 -31.92 8.77 -34.65
N MET A 738 -32.01 7.43 -34.68
CA MET A 738 -33.28 6.70 -34.62
C MET A 738 -33.77 6.49 -33.18
N LYS A 739 -35.09 6.40 -32.99
CA LYS A 739 -35.67 6.12 -31.68
C LYS A 739 -35.42 4.67 -31.26
N ARG A 740 -35.01 4.46 -30.00
CA ARG A 740 -34.68 3.15 -29.39
C ARG A 740 -35.85 2.13 -29.39
N SER A 741 -37.09 2.59 -29.52
CA SER A 741 -38.30 1.76 -29.47
C SER A 741 -38.66 1.11 -30.81
N THR A 742 -37.80 1.19 -31.82
CA THR A 742 -38.08 0.64 -33.15
C THR A 742 -37.78 -0.87 -33.14
N PRO A 743 -38.76 -1.75 -33.43
CA PRO A 743 -38.53 -3.19 -33.48
C PRO A 743 -37.68 -3.58 -34.69
N VAL A 744 -36.85 -4.61 -34.54
CA VAL A 744 -35.84 -5.03 -35.54
C VAL A 744 -36.48 -5.43 -36.87
N TRP A 745 -37.65 -6.06 -36.88
CA TRP A 745 -38.32 -6.45 -38.14
C TRP A 745 -38.65 -5.26 -39.04
N LYS A 746 -38.96 -4.09 -38.46
CA LYS A 746 -39.16 -2.86 -39.24
C LYS A 746 -37.88 -2.45 -39.94
N LEU A 747 -36.73 -2.58 -39.28
CA LEU A 747 -35.42 -2.28 -39.88
C LEU A 747 -35.10 -3.23 -41.04
N VAL A 748 -35.36 -4.53 -40.87
CA VAL A 748 -35.15 -5.54 -41.93
C VAL A 748 -36.02 -5.22 -43.14
N LEU A 749 -37.30 -4.91 -42.91
CA LEU A 749 -38.22 -4.54 -43.98
C LEU A 749 -37.75 -3.27 -44.72
N THR A 750 -37.33 -2.22 -43.99
CA THR A 750 -36.80 -0.99 -44.60
C THR A 750 -35.43 -1.16 -45.26
N PHE A 751 -34.65 -2.18 -44.87
CA PHE A 751 -33.36 -2.48 -45.49
C PHE A 751 -33.55 -3.04 -46.91
N PHE A 752 -34.51 -3.96 -47.10
CA PHE A 752 -34.85 -4.51 -48.41
C PHE A 752 -35.69 -3.57 -49.27
N LEU A 753 -36.48 -2.69 -48.64
CA LEU A 753 -37.32 -1.69 -49.31
C LEU A 753 -36.95 -0.27 -48.85
N PRO A 754 -35.86 0.32 -49.37
CA PRO A 754 -35.40 1.66 -49.00
C PRO A 754 -36.44 2.80 -49.12
N PRO A 755 -37.42 2.79 -50.05
CA PRO A 755 -38.46 3.82 -50.10
C PRO A 755 -39.28 3.94 -48.80
N LEU A 756 -39.38 2.87 -48.01
CA LEU A 756 -40.11 2.88 -46.73
C LEU A 756 -39.48 3.77 -45.65
N ILE A 757 -38.23 4.21 -45.82
CA ILE A 757 -37.53 5.13 -44.89
C ILE A 757 -38.27 6.48 -44.79
N TYR A 758 -38.97 6.89 -45.84
CA TYR A 758 -39.70 8.16 -45.91
C TYR A 758 -41.11 8.08 -45.32
N THR A 759 -41.57 6.90 -44.92
CA THR A 759 -42.86 6.69 -44.23
C THR A 759 -42.69 6.78 -42.71
N ASP A 760 -43.79 6.93 -41.97
CA ASP A 760 -43.80 6.99 -40.50
C ASP A 760 -43.49 5.65 -39.79
N LEU A 761 -43.05 4.63 -40.53
CA LEU A 761 -42.62 3.33 -39.98
C LEU A 761 -41.44 3.47 -39.00
N ILE A 762 -40.52 4.41 -39.25
CA ILE A 762 -39.35 4.68 -38.40
C ILE A 762 -39.43 6.11 -37.86
N LYS A 763 -39.52 6.23 -36.53
CA LYS A 763 -39.47 7.53 -35.84
C LYS A 763 -38.02 7.97 -35.62
N PHE A 764 -37.64 9.09 -36.24
CA PHE A 764 -36.34 9.73 -36.03
C PHE A 764 -36.42 10.73 -34.87
N ARG A 765 -35.32 10.90 -34.13
CA ARG A 765 -35.19 11.90 -33.08
C ARG A 765 -35.01 13.28 -33.73
N PHE A 766 -36.02 14.14 -33.61
CA PHE A 766 -35.89 15.54 -34.02
C PHE A 766 -35.02 16.28 -33.00
N GLN A 767 -34.05 17.05 -33.47
CA GLN A 767 -33.23 17.89 -32.60
C GLN A 767 -34.02 19.17 -32.30
N SER A 768 -34.84 19.13 -31.26
CA SER A 768 -35.59 20.28 -30.76
C SER A 768 -34.63 21.26 -30.07
N TYR A 769 -34.05 22.17 -30.85
CA TYR A 769 -33.79 23.53 -30.38
C TYR A 769 -34.72 24.42 -31.22
N HIS A 770 -35.67 25.10 -30.57
CA HIS A 770 -36.83 25.82 -31.13
C HIS A 770 -38.01 24.98 -31.66
N CYS A 771 -38.84 24.45 -30.76
CA CYS A 771 -40.32 24.50 -30.85
C CYS A 771 -40.93 23.83 -29.61
N MET A 772 -40.75 24.43 -28.43
CA MET A 772 -41.61 24.18 -27.26
C MET A 772 -41.74 25.49 -26.49
N SER A 773 -42.41 26.46 -27.12
CA SER A 773 -43.10 27.53 -26.39
C SER A 773 -44.32 27.90 -27.23
N LYS A 774 -45.38 27.13 -27.04
CA LYS A 774 -46.77 27.55 -27.16
C LYS A 774 -47.66 26.38 -26.71
N HIS A 775 -48.45 26.67 -25.68
CA HIS A 775 -49.51 25.86 -25.05
C HIS A 775 -49.13 24.78 -24.02
N LYS A 776 -49.07 25.20 -22.74
CA LYS A 776 -50.10 24.92 -21.71
C LYS A 776 -50.00 25.96 -20.57
N PRO A 777 -51.12 26.49 -20.03
CA PRO A 777 -51.11 27.53 -19.00
C PRO A 777 -51.03 26.96 -17.57
N SER A 778 -50.29 27.72 -16.73
CA SER A 778 -50.45 28.03 -15.29
C SER A 778 -50.74 26.92 -14.26
N HIS A 779 -49.86 26.82 -13.24
CA HIS A 779 -50.14 27.41 -11.92
C HIS A 779 -48.82 27.86 -11.25
N GLU A 780 -48.93 28.95 -10.52
CA GLU A 780 -47.89 29.90 -10.10
C GLU A 780 -46.96 29.37 -9.00
N VAL A 781 -45.66 29.67 -9.09
CA VAL A 781 -44.84 30.48 -8.15
C VAL A 781 -43.40 30.48 -8.69
N GLN A 782 -43.06 31.44 -9.56
CA GLN A 782 -41.65 31.79 -9.85
C GLN A 782 -41.54 33.13 -10.62
N GLY A 783 -41.99 34.21 -9.99
CA GLY A 783 -41.98 35.57 -10.54
C GLY A 783 -40.66 36.35 -10.43
N ILE A 784 -39.59 35.78 -9.88
CA ILE A 784 -38.35 36.55 -9.59
C ILE A 784 -37.10 36.01 -10.30
N ILE A 785 -37.12 34.77 -10.81
CA ILE A 785 -35.95 34.15 -11.49
C ILE A 785 -35.94 34.43 -13.00
N SER A 786 -37.09 34.79 -13.58
CA SER A 786 -37.20 35.04 -15.03
C SER A 786 -36.54 36.34 -15.50
N LEU A 787 -36.33 37.33 -14.62
CA LEU A 787 -35.71 38.60 -15.02
C LEU A 787 -34.18 38.52 -15.09
N PHE A 788 -33.56 37.62 -14.33
CA PHE A 788 -32.09 37.45 -14.33
C PHE A 788 -31.58 36.62 -15.52
N LEU A 789 -32.43 35.73 -16.08
CA LEU A 789 -32.06 34.89 -17.21
C LEU A 789 -32.18 35.59 -18.57
N THR A 790 -32.96 36.66 -18.69
CA THR A 790 -33.13 37.39 -19.96
C THR A 790 -32.06 38.45 -20.22
N VAL A 791 -31.34 38.91 -19.19
CA VAL A 791 -30.26 39.91 -19.33
C VAL A 791 -28.95 39.28 -19.84
N PHE A 792 -28.74 37.97 -19.66
CA PHE A 792 -27.47 37.32 -20.00
C PHE A 792 -27.34 36.81 -21.45
N ASP A 793 -28.41 36.82 -22.25
CA ASP A 793 -28.41 36.28 -23.62
C ASP A 793 -28.25 37.35 -24.73
N LEU A 794 -28.02 38.62 -24.37
CA LEU A 794 -27.87 39.73 -25.35
C LEU A 794 -26.42 40.11 -25.71
N SER A 795 -25.42 39.31 -25.32
CA SER A 795 -24.01 39.62 -25.57
C SER A 795 -23.23 38.38 -26.04
N SER A 796 -23.30 38.06 -27.33
CA SER A 796 -22.12 37.63 -28.11
C SER A 796 -22.45 37.34 -29.59
N GLY A 797 -21.98 38.25 -30.44
CA GLY A 797 -21.28 38.00 -31.70
C GLY A 797 -21.72 36.86 -32.62
N SER A 798 -22.21 37.26 -33.80
CA SER A 798 -22.45 36.45 -35.00
C SER A 798 -21.52 35.25 -35.18
N SER A 799 -22.08 34.05 -35.32
CA SER A 799 -21.43 32.94 -36.00
C SER A 799 -22.37 32.30 -37.02
N LYS A 800 -21.88 32.23 -38.27
CA LYS A 800 -22.60 31.90 -39.50
C LYS A 800 -23.35 30.56 -39.41
N VAL A 801 -24.67 30.62 -39.61
CA VAL A 801 -25.56 29.46 -39.81
C VAL A 801 -25.18 28.73 -41.10
N LYS A 802 -24.87 27.43 -41.00
CA LYS A 802 -24.67 26.56 -42.18
C LYS A 802 -26.02 26.21 -42.82
N PRO A 803 -26.15 26.16 -44.15
CA PRO A 803 -27.42 25.91 -44.82
C PRO A 803 -27.93 24.49 -44.56
N LYS A 804 -29.26 24.37 -44.34
CA LYS A 804 -29.98 23.09 -44.15
C LYS A 804 -29.93 22.27 -45.46
N LYS A 805 -29.56 20.99 -45.37
CA LYS A 805 -29.64 20.02 -46.47
C LYS A 805 -31.10 19.59 -46.70
N PRO A 806 -31.51 19.19 -47.92
CA PRO A 806 -32.88 18.75 -48.20
C PRO A 806 -33.32 17.56 -47.32
N PHE A 807 -34.60 17.57 -46.91
CA PHE A 807 -35.22 16.62 -45.99
C PHE A 807 -34.96 15.15 -46.36
N VAL A 808 -35.12 14.81 -47.65
CA VAL A 808 -34.91 13.48 -48.24
C VAL A 808 -33.49 12.96 -48.00
N VAL A 809 -32.48 13.76 -48.37
CA VAL A 809 -31.05 13.41 -48.22
C VAL A 809 -30.66 13.32 -46.74
N SER A 810 -31.33 14.11 -45.88
CA SER A 810 -31.08 14.08 -44.44
C SER A 810 -31.55 12.77 -43.80
N GLN A 811 -32.74 12.28 -44.14
CA GLN A 811 -33.34 11.07 -43.56
C GLN A 811 -32.65 9.81 -44.06
N TRP A 812 -32.31 9.76 -45.36
CA TRP A 812 -31.47 8.71 -45.94
C TRP A 812 -30.12 8.61 -45.22
N ARG A 813 -29.45 9.75 -45.00
CA ARG A 813 -28.18 9.78 -44.27
C ARG A 813 -28.33 9.28 -42.83
N LYS A 814 -29.38 9.70 -42.12
CA LYS A 814 -29.61 9.31 -40.72
C LYS A 814 -29.82 7.80 -40.56
N PHE A 815 -30.51 7.16 -41.49
CA PHE A 815 -30.73 5.72 -41.48
C PHE A 815 -29.45 4.94 -41.76
N TRP A 816 -28.75 5.22 -42.87
CA TRP A 816 -27.58 4.45 -43.29
C TRP A 816 -26.30 4.73 -42.48
N PHE A 817 -26.22 5.87 -41.79
CA PHE A 817 -25.08 6.17 -40.89
C PHE A 817 -25.23 5.59 -39.48
N ALA A 818 -26.38 5.02 -39.13
CA ALA A 818 -26.56 4.41 -37.82
C ALA A 818 -25.78 3.08 -37.71
N PRO A 819 -25.12 2.79 -36.58
CA PRO A 819 -24.41 1.53 -36.40
C PRO A 819 -25.30 0.29 -36.53
N VAL A 820 -26.54 0.36 -36.02
CA VAL A 820 -27.48 -0.77 -36.07
C VAL A 820 -27.83 -1.22 -37.50
N THR A 821 -27.94 -0.29 -38.45
CA THR A 821 -28.25 -0.62 -39.85
C THR A 821 -27.02 -1.18 -40.56
N ALA A 822 -25.83 -0.65 -40.28
CA ALA A 822 -24.57 -1.22 -40.77
C ALA A 822 -24.35 -2.64 -40.23
N PHE A 823 -24.63 -2.89 -38.95
CA PHE A 823 -24.58 -4.23 -38.35
C PHE A 823 -25.56 -5.17 -39.05
N LEU A 824 -26.85 -4.79 -39.13
CA LEU A 824 -27.87 -5.63 -39.76
C LEU A 824 -27.54 -5.95 -41.22
N GLY A 825 -27.06 -4.97 -41.98
CA GLY A 825 -26.59 -5.16 -43.35
C GLY A 825 -25.44 -6.16 -43.44
N ASN A 826 -24.44 -6.04 -42.55
CA ASN A 826 -23.34 -7.01 -42.48
C ASN A 826 -23.82 -8.43 -42.16
N VAL A 827 -24.76 -8.59 -41.22
CA VAL A 827 -25.33 -9.89 -40.87
C VAL A 827 -26.02 -10.53 -42.07
N LEU A 828 -26.92 -9.79 -42.72
CA LEU A 828 -27.68 -10.29 -43.87
C LEU A 828 -26.76 -10.66 -45.04
N MET A 829 -25.79 -9.80 -45.35
CA MET A 829 -24.82 -10.06 -46.42
C MET A 829 -23.88 -11.23 -46.07
N TYR A 830 -23.56 -11.43 -44.80
CA TYR A 830 -22.75 -12.57 -44.37
C TYR A 830 -23.49 -13.91 -44.51
N PHE A 831 -24.79 -13.96 -44.21
CA PHE A 831 -25.62 -15.15 -44.50
C PHE A 831 -25.67 -15.44 -46.00
N LEU A 832 -25.82 -14.40 -46.84
CA LEU A 832 -25.78 -14.56 -48.29
C LEU A 832 -24.41 -15.10 -48.76
N PHE A 833 -23.31 -14.61 -48.19
CA PHE A 833 -21.97 -15.12 -48.45
C PHE A 833 -21.84 -16.61 -48.10
N LEU A 834 -22.32 -17.06 -46.93
CA LEU A 834 -22.28 -18.47 -46.55
C LEU A 834 -23.13 -19.34 -47.47
N CYS A 835 -24.32 -18.88 -47.86
CA CYS A 835 -25.16 -19.59 -48.83
C CYS A 835 -24.47 -19.70 -50.20
N LEU A 836 -23.84 -18.62 -50.68
CA LEU A 836 -23.07 -18.62 -51.92
C LEU A 836 -21.88 -19.58 -51.83
N PHE A 837 -21.14 -19.57 -50.72
CA PHE A 837 -20.00 -20.45 -50.51
C PHE A 837 -20.43 -21.92 -50.48
N ALA A 838 -21.50 -22.26 -49.76
CA ALA A 838 -22.06 -23.61 -49.75
C ALA A 838 -22.52 -24.06 -51.15
N TYR A 839 -23.20 -23.17 -51.89
CA TYR A 839 -23.64 -23.44 -53.26
C TYR A 839 -22.45 -23.71 -54.21
N VAL A 840 -21.39 -22.90 -54.11
CA VAL A 840 -20.17 -23.09 -54.89
C VAL A 840 -19.50 -24.43 -54.56
N LEU A 841 -19.37 -24.78 -53.27
CA LEU A 841 -18.70 -26.01 -52.83
C LEU A 841 -19.47 -27.29 -53.18
N LEU A 842 -20.80 -27.26 -53.10
CA LEU A 842 -21.65 -28.44 -53.30
C LEU A 842 -22.07 -28.65 -54.76
N VAL A 843 -22.33 -27.57 -55.51
CA VAL A 843 -22.93 -27.66 -56.85
C VAL A 843 -21.96 -27.24 -57.96
N ASN A 844 -21.20 -26.16 -57.77
CA ASN A 844 -20.46 -25.49 -58.86
C ASN A 844 -18.93 -25.61 -58.76
N PHE A 845 -18.41 -26.63 -58.08
CA PHE A 845 -16.97 -26.86 -57.91
C PHE A 845 -16.38 -27.63 -59.10
N LYS A 846 -16.04 -26.90 -60.18
CA LYS A 846 -15.52 -27.49 -61.43
C LYS A 846 -14.01 -27.77 -61.37
N PRO A 847 -13.52 -28.84 -62.05
CA PRO A 847 -12.10 -29.20 -62.08
C PRO A 847 -11.22 -28.14 -62.77
N PRO A 848 -9.89 -28.13 -62.50
CA PRO A 848 -8.91 -27.24 -63.16
C PRO A 848 -8.90 -27.42 -64.70
N PRO A 849 -8.34 -26.47 -65.47
CA PRO A 849 -8.61 -26.27 -66.91
C PRO A 849 -8.62 -27.55 -67.77
N PRO A 850 -9.54 -27.63 -68.77
CA PRO A 850 -10.02 -26.49 -69.59
C PRO A 850 -11.29 -25.75 -69.11
N ASP A 851 -12.10 -26.29 -68.19
CA ASP A 851 -13.40 -25.69 -67.82
C ASP A 851 -13.32 -24.46 -66.90
N GLY A 852 -12.15 -24.23 -66.28
CA GLY A 852 -11.84 -23.04 -65.49
C GLY A 852 -12.77 -22.82 -64.27
N PRO A 853 -12.52 -21.76 -63.47
CA PRO A 853 -13.42 -21.37 -62.39
C PRO A 853 -14.76 -20.83 -62.90
N SER A 854 -15.84 -21.20 -62.23
CA SER A 854 -17.18 -20.73 -62.60
C SER A 854 -17.35 -19.23 -62.28
N PRO A 855 -18.26 -18.51 -62.96
CA PRO A 855 -18.54 -17.10 -62.63
C PRO A 855 -18.94 -16.89 -61.15
N MET A 856 -19.64 -17.86 -60.55
CA MET A 856 -20.03 -17.81 -59.14
C MET A 856 -18.83 -17.97 -58.19
N GLU A 857 -17.80 -18.75 -58.57
CA GLU A 857 -16.54 -18.84 -57.83
C GLU A 857 -15.78 -17.52 -57.86
N PHE A 858 -15.75 -16.81 -58.99
CA PHE A 858 -15.14 -15.48 -59.05
C PHE A 858 -15.83 -14.46 -58.15
N VAL A 859 -17.16 -14.51 -58.06
CA VAL A 859 -17.92 -13.66 -57.12
C VAL A 859 -17.54 -13.99 -55.68
N LEU A 860 -17.39 -15.27 -55.33
CA LEU A 860 -16.92 -15.70 -54.01
C LEU A 860 -15.50 -15.18 -53.71
N TYR A 861 -14.57 -15.30 -54.66
CA TYR A 861 -13.18 -14.82 -54.49
C TYR A 861 -13.14 -13.30 -54.30
N PHE A 862 -13.90 -12.58 -55.10
CA PHE A 862 -14.05 -11.14 -54.95
C PHE A 862 -14.61 -10.78 -53.57
N TRP A 863 -15.60 -11.54 -53.08
CA TRP A 863 -16.17 -11.32 -51.76
C TRP A 863 -15.14 -11.52 -50.64
N VAL A 864 -14.40 -12.62 -50.65
CA VAL A 864 -13.36 -12.88 -49.65
C VAL A 864 -12.26 -11.81 -49.73
N PHE A 865 -11.88 -11.38 -50.94
CA PHE A 865 -10.96 -10.26 -51.12
C PHE A 865 -11.45 -8.97 -50.45
N THR A 866 -12.76 -8.66 -50.51
CA THR A 866 -13.32 -7.51 -49.79
C THR A 866 -13.28 -7.66 -48.26
N LEU A 867 -13.40 -8.89 -47.73
CA LEU A 867 -13.21 -9.16 -46.29
C LEU A 867 -11.75 -8.94 -45.88
N VAL A 868 -10.80 -9.42 -46.67
CA VAL A 868 -9.35 -9.18 -46.44
C VAL A 868 -9.04 -7.69 -46.41
N CYS A 869 -9.60 -6.91 -47.35
CA CYS A 869 -9.42 -5.45 -47.36
C CYS A 869 -9.96 -4.77 -46.09
N GLU A 870 -11.06 -5.26 -45.51
CA GLU A 870 -11.62 -4.74 -44.27
C GLU A 870 -10.75 -5.09 -43.05
N GLU A 871 -10.23 -6.32 -42.97
CA GLU A 871 -9.29 -6.73 -41.92
C GLU A 871 -7.98 -5.91 -41.96
N ILE A 872 -7.47 -5.64 -43.17
CA ILE A 872 -6.32 -4.76 -43.38
C ILE A 872 -6.62 -3.33 -42.88
N ARG A 873 -7.81 -2.78 -43.20
CA ARG A 873 -8.22 -1.46 -42.70
C ARG A 873 -8.31 -1.44 -41.16
N GLN A 874 -8.86 -2.49 -40.56
CA GLN A 874 -8.98 -2.63 -39.11
C GLN A 874 -7.60 -2.62 -38.44
N THR A 875 -6.62 -3.31 -39.03
CA THR A 875 -5.22 -3.31 -38.58
C THR A 875 -4.61 -1.89 -38.60
N PHE A 876 -4.89 -1.09 -39.63
CA PHE A 876 -4.36 0.28 -39.76
C PHE A 876 -5.03 1.34 -38.87
N PHE A 877 -6.21 1.06 -38.29
CA PHE A 877 -6.94 2.03 -37.49
C PHE A 877 -6.52 2.04 -36.01
N VAL A 878 -5.82 1.00 -35.55
CA VAL A 878 -5.67 0.68 -34.12
C VAL A 878 -4.40 1.25 -33.46
N GLY A 879 -3.40 1.79 -34.19
CA GLY A 879 -2.19 2.28 -33.52
C GLY A 879 -1.31 3.29 -34.28
N THR A 880 -0.31 3.79 -33.55
CA THR A 880 0.66 4.82 -34.00
C THR A 880 1.94 4.21 -34.58
N THR A 881 2.31 2.98 -34.19
CA THR A 881 3.49 2.24 -34.66
C THR A 881 3.13 0.83 -35.14
N PHE A 882 3.77 0.37 -36.23
CA PHE A 882 3.40 -0.85 -36.96
C PHE A 882 3.48 -2.14 -36.12
N VAL A 883 4.47 -2.25 -35.23
CA VAL A 883 4.68 -3.44 -34.38
C VAL A 883 3.62 -3.57 -33.28
N GLN A 884 3.28 -2.45 -32.62
CA GLN A 884 2.24 -2.42 -31.58
C GLN A 884 0.87 -2.76 -32.18
N MET A 885 0.60 -2.31 -33.41
CA MET A 885 -0.65 -2.59 -34.14
C MET A 885 -0.86 -4.09 -34.38
N ILE A 886 0.15 -4.78 -34.91
CA ILE A 886 0.07 -6.23 -35.18
C ILE A 886 -0.05 -7.03 -33.88
N ARG A 887 0.70 -6.63 -32.83
CA ARG A 887 0.64 -7.30 -31.53
C ARG A 887 -0.76 -7.24 -30.91
N ASN A 888 -1.40 -6.06 -30.93
CA ASN A 888 -2.74 -5.89 -30.38
C ASN A 888 -3.80 -6.62 -31.20
N TYR A 889 -3.67 -6.65 -32.54
CA TYR A 889 -4.59 -7.40 -33.41
C TYR A 889 -4.53 -8.91 -33.15
N ILE A 890 -3.32 -9.48 -33.02
CA ILE A 890 -3.11 -10.92 -32.78
C ILE A 890 -3.56 -11.35 -31.38
N GLN A 891 -3.68 -10.46 -30.41
CA GLN A 891 -4.10 -10.86 -29.05
C GLN A 891 -5.59 -11.29 -28.98
N ASP A 892 -6.45 -10.79 -29.88
CA ASP A 892 -7.86 -11.16 -29.90
C ASP A 892 -8.05 -12.57 -30.48
N VAL A 893 -8.85 -13.39 -29.80
CA VAL A 893 -9.15 -14.78 -30.23
C VAL A 893 -9.97 -14.78 -31.51
N TRP A 894 -10.86 -13.79 -31.71
CA TRP A 894 -11.69 -13.73 -32.91
C TRP A 894 -10.90 -13.32 -34.14
N ASN A 895 -9.97 -12.38 -34.00
CA ASN A 895 -9.06 -11.99 -35.09
C ASN A 895 -8.14 -13.16 -35.50
N LYS A 896 -7.73 -14.03 -34.55
CA LYS A 896 -7.00 -15.26 -34.89
C LYS A 896 -7.86 -16.22 -35.72
N CYS A 897 -9.14 -16.35 -35.40
CA CYS A 897 -10.08 -17.16 -36.17
C CYS A 897 -10.23 -16.62 -37.60
N ASP A 898 -10.38 -15.30 -37.73
CA ASP A 898 -10.51 -14.62 -39.03
C ASP A 898 -9.24 -14.76 -39.88
N LEU A 899 -8.05 -14.61 -39.27
CA LEU A 899 -6.77 -14.85 -39.94
C LEU A 899 -6.63 -16.32 -40.36
N THR A 900 -7.07 -17.27 -39.52
CA THR A 900 -7.03 -18.70 -39.82
C THR A 900 -7.94 -19.03 -41.01
N ALA A 901 -9.16 -18.48 -41.05
CA ALA A 901 -10.07 -18.62 -42.18
C ALA A 901 -9.47 -18.07 -43.48
N ILE A 902 -8.88 -16.87 -43.45
CA ILE A 902 -8.26 -16.27 -44.63
C ILE A 902 -7.07 -17.12 -45.13
N VAL A 903 -6.24 -17.64 -44.23
CA VAL A 903 -5.10 -18.50 -44.60
C VAL A 903 -5.58 -19.83 -45.19
N LEU A 904 -6.57 -20.48 -44.57
CA LEU A 904 -7.14 -21.73 -45.09
C LEU A 904 -7.78 -21.53 -46.46
N PHE A 905 -8.50 -20.43 -46.67
CA PHE A 905 -9.07 -20.07 -47.97
C PHE A 905 -7.98 -19.89 -49.04
N ILE A 906 -6.87 -19.21 -48.73
CA ILE A 906 -5.75 -19.05 -49.67
C ILE A 906 -5.11 -20.40 -49.99
N VAL A 907 -4.89 -21.26 -49.00
CA VAL A 907 -4.34 -22.61 -49.20
C VAL A 907 -5.29 -23.47 -50.04
N GLY A 908 -6.59 -23.41 -49.77
CA GLY A 908 -7.62 -24.10 -50.55
C GLY A 908 -7.67 -23.62 -52.00
N LEU A 909 -7.55 -22.30 -52.22
CA LEU A 909 -7.49 -21.70 -53.56
C LEU A 909 -6.22 -22.11 -54.31
N CYS A 910 -5.06 -22.11 -53.65
CA CYS A 910 -3.81 -22.61 -54.23
C CYS A 910 -3.91 -24.11 -54.58
N GLY A 911 -4.46 -24.93 -53.68
CA GLY A 911 -4.65 -26.36 -53.90
C GLY A 911 -5.62 -26.68 -55.05
N ARG A 912 -6.62 -25.83 -55.28
CA ARG A 912 -7.54 -25.92 -56.42
C ARG A 912 -6.85 -25.72 -57.77
N MET A 913 -5.82 -24.88 -57.85
CA MET A 913 -5.18 -24.50 -59.13
C MET A 913 -4.41 -25.66 -59.79
N PHE A 914 -4.02 -26.69 -59.04
CA PHE A 914 -3.27 -27.83 -59.56
C PHE A 914 -4.11 -29.12 -59.59
N PRO A 915 -4.07 -29.92 -60.68
CA PRO A 915 -4.86 -31.14 -60.80
C PRO A 915 -4.47 -32.22 -59.77
N PHE A 916 -3.19 -32.30 -59.39
CA PHE A 916 -2.71 -33.25 -58.38
C PHE A 916 -3.26 -32.98 -56.97
N SER A 917 -3.56 -31.73 -56.65
CA SER A 917 -4.04 -31.31 -55.32
C SER A 917 -5.52 -30.90 -55.30
N PHE A 918 -6.30 -31.23 -56.33
CA PHE A 918 -7.68 -30.76 -56.46
C PHE A 918 -8.58 -31.28 -55.32
N GLU A 919 -8.54 -32.57 -55.01
CA GLU A 919 -9.31 -33.16 -53.90
C GLU A 919 -8.87 -32.61 -52.54
N PHE A 920 -7.56 -32.38 -52.39
CA PHE A 920 -7.02 -31.72 -51.21
C PHE A 920 -7.53 -30.28 -51.09
N GLY A 921 -7.54 -29.51 -52.17
CA GLY A 921 -8.10 -28.15 -52.23
C GLY A 921 -9.59 -28.12 -51.88
N ARG A 922 -10.37 -29.08 -52.40
CA ARG A 922 -11.80 -29.24 -52.06
C ARG A 922 -12.00 -29.53 -50.58
N ALA A 923 -11.21 -30.45 -50.02
CA ALA A 923 -11.27 -30.79 -48.60
C ALA A 923 -10.90 -29.61 -47.70
N VAL A 924 -9.85 -28.85 -48.07
CA VAL A 924 -9.44 -27.63 -47.34
C VAL A 924 -10.54 -26.56 -47.41
N MET A 925 -11.16 -26.34 -48.57
CA MET A 925 -12.27 -25.39 -48.73
C MET A 925 -13.52 -25.82 -47.95
N ALA A 926 -13.77 -27.12 -47.77
CA ALA A 926 -14.85 -27.63 -46.93
C ALA A 926 -14.61 -27.37 -45.43
N ILE A 927 -13.37 -27.57 -44.96
CA ILE A 927 -12.97 -27.21 -43.60
C ILE A 927 -13.03 -25.69 -43.41
N ASP A 928 -12.60 -24.92 -44.41
CA ASP A 928 -12.65 -23.47 -44.38
C ASP A 928 -14.08 -22.93 -44.26
N PHE A 929 -15.05 -23.52 -44.99
CA PHE A 929 -16.47 -23.22 -44.80
C PHE A 929 -16.91 -23.41 -43.34
N LEU A 930 -16.48 -24.48 -42.66
CA LEU A 930 -16.77 -24.68 -41.24
C LEU A 930 -16.23 -23.52 -40.39
N VAL A 931 -14.99 -23.08 -40.63
CA VAL A 931 -14.39 -21.95 -39.90
C VAL A 931 -15.18 -20.64 -40.14
N PHE A 932 -15.55 -20.35 -41.40
CA PHE A 932 -16.42 -19.21 -41.70
C PHE A 932 -17.81 -19.31 -41.06
N THR A 933 -18.39 -20.51 -40.92
CA THR A 933 -19.65 -20.66 -40.17
C THR A 933 -19.48 -20.43 -38.67
N LEU A 934 -18.36 -20.84 -38.06
CA LEU A 934 -18.07 -20.57 -36.64
C LEU A 934 -18.00 -19.07 -36.33
N ARG A 935 -17.62 -18.23 -37.30
CA ARG A 935 -17.62 -16.76 -37.18
C ARG A 935 -19.03 -16.19 -36.88
N LEU A 936 -20.11 -16.90 -37.21
CA LEU A 936 -21.48 -16.48 -36.84
C LEU A 936 -21.66 -16.35 -35.32
N ILE A 937 -20.93 -17.15 -34.53
CA ILE A 937 -20.99 -17.09 -33.06
C ILE A 937 -20.56 -15.70 -32.57
N HIS A 938 -19.51 -15.12 -33.17
CA HIS A 938 -19.05 -13.77 -32.83
C HIS A 938 -20.12 -12.72 -33.12
N ILE A 939 -20.79 -12.82 -34.26
CA ILE A 939 -21.86 -11.90 -34.67
C ILE A 939 -23.04 -11.97 -33.67
N PHE A 940 -23.44 -13.17 -33.27
CA PHE A 940 -24.52 -13.36 -32.29
C PHE A 940 -24.17 -12.95 -30.87
N ALA A 941 -22.88 -12.74 -30.55
CA ALA A 941 -22.45 -12.26 -29.23
C ALA A 941 -23.01 -10.86 -28.88
N VAL A 942 -23.41 -10.07 -29.88
CA VAL A 942 -24.07 -8.76 -29.68
C VAL A 942 -25.46 -8.91 -29.05
N HIS A 943 -26.13 -10.06 -29.20
CA HIS A 943 -27.50 -10.25 -28.73
C HIS A 943 -27.59 -10.39 -27.21
N LYS A 944 -28.56 -9.71 -26.59
CA LYS A 944 -28.73 -9.65 -25.12
C LYS A 944 -28.90 -11.02 -24.45
N GLN A 945 -29.58 -11.97 -25.09
CA GLN A 945 -29.83 -13.30 -24.50
C GLN A 945 -28.76 -14.34 -24.85
N LEU A 946 -28.05 -14.18 -25.99
CA LEU A 946 -27.08 -15.17 -26.47
C LEU A 946 -25.65 -14.81 -26.05
N GLY A 947 -25.32 -13.52 -25.95
CA GLY A 947 -23.99 -13.05 -25.61
C GLY A 947 -23.42 -13.58 -24.29
N PRO A 948 -24.15 -13.49 -23.15
CA PRO A 948 -23.67 -14.06 -21.89
C PRO A 948 -23.40 -15.57 -21.98
N LYS A 949 -24.23 -16.31 -22.73
CA LYS A 949 -24.05 -17.76 -22.95
C LYS A 949 -22.77 -18.06 -23.73
N ILE A 950 -22.45 -17.27 -24.76
CA ILE A 950 -21.21 -17.42 -25.54
C ILE A 950 -19.97 -17.17 -24.66
N ILE A 951 -20.02 -16.20 -23.75
CA ILE A 951 -18.92 -15.93 -22.80
C ILE A 951 -18.72 -17.11 -21.83
N ILE A 952 -19.80 -17.76 -21.40
CA ILE A 952 -19.73 -18.94 -20.54
C ILE A 952 -19.07 -20.11 -21.28
N VAL A 953 -19.50 -20.40 -22.51
CA VAL A 953 -18.90 -21.43 -23.36
C VAL A 953 -17.41 -21.16 -23.56
N GLY A 954 -17.03 -19.92 -23.88
CA GLY A 954 -15.62 -19.54 -24.05
C GLY A 954 -14.75 -19.77 -22.80
N LYS A 955 -15.31 -19.63 -21.60
CA LYS A 955 -14.57 -19.93 -20.35
C LYS A 955 -14.51 -21.43 -20.03
N MET A 956 -15.55 -22.19 -20.37
CA MET A 956 -15.59 -23.65 -20.21
C MET A 956 -14.61 -24.38 -21.13
N MET A 957 -14.21 -23.78 -22.27
CA MET A 957 -13.24 -24.38 -23.19
C MET A 957 -11.89 -24.73 -22.53
N LYS A 958 -11.50 -24.04 -21.45
CA LYS A 958 -10.29 -24.41 -20.70
C LYS A 958 -10.45 -25.74 -19.98
N ASP A 959 -11.61 -25.97 -19.39
CA ASP A 959 -11.93 -27.22 -18.69
C ASP A 959 -12.05 -28.38 -19.70
N VAL A 960 -12.64 -28.11 -20.89
CA VAL A 960 -12.69 -29.05 -22.02
C VAL A 960 -11.28 -29.49 -22.43
N PHE A 961 -10.32 -28.57 -22.50
CA PHE A 961 -8.96 -28.89 -22.93
C PHE A 961 -8.26 -29.86 -21.96
N PHE A 962 -8.36 -29.62 -20.65
CA PHE A 962 -7.82 -30.55 -19.65
C PHE A 962 -8.52 -31.90 -19.68
N PHE A 963 -9.84 -31.93 -19.90
CA PHE A 963 -10.58 -33.16 -20.06
C PHE A 963 -10.14 -33.97 -21.30
N LEU A 964 -10.02 -33.32 -22.46
CA LEU A 964 -9.58 -33.97 -23.70
C LEU A 964 -8.19 -34.60 -23.55
N PHE A 965 -7.30 -34.00 -22.76
CA PHE A 965 -6.01 -34.59 -22.45
C PHE A 965 -6.15 -35.93 -21.69
N PHE A 966 -6.95 -35.98 -20.62
CA PHE A 966 -7.21 -37.23 -19.90
C PHE A 966 -7.90 -38.28 -20.77
N LEU A 967 -8.86 -37.86 -21.58
CA LEU A 967 -9.56 -38.75 -22.51
C LEU A 967 -8.59 -39.33 -23.56
N ALA A 968 -7.69 -38.52 -24.12
CA ALA A 968 -6.72 -38.96 -25.12
C ALA A 968 -5.74 -40.01 -24.56
N VAL A 969 -5.27 -39.84 -23.31
CA VAL A 969 -4.40 -40.82 -22.65
C VAL A 969 -5.11 -42.16 -22.46
N TRP A 970 -6.36 -42.13 -21.98
CA TRP A 970 -7.15 -43.34 -21.77
C TRP A 970 -7.52 -44.04 -23.08
N LEU A 971 -7.87 -43.25 -24.09
CA LEU A 971 -8.19 -43.72 -25.42
C LEU A 971 -7.00 -44.38 -26.11
N ALA A 972 -5.80 -43.81 -26.01
CA ALA A 972 -4.58 -44.41 -26.53
C ALA A 972 -4.24 -45.73 -25.82
N ALA A 973 -4.37 -45.77 -24.50
CA ALA A 973 -4.09 -46.98 -23.71
C ALA A 973 -5.01 -48.14 -24.11
N TYR A 974 -6.32 -47.89 -24.19
CA TYR A 974 -7.28 -48.88 -24.66
C TYR A 974 -7.07 -49.26 -26.13
N GLY A 975 -6.86 -48.28 -27.00
CA GLY A 975 -6.70 -48.51 -28.44
C GLY A 975 -5.49 -49.35 -28.80
N VAL A 976 -4.35 -49.10 -28.16
CA VAL A 976 -3.13 -49.90 -28.34
C VAL A 976 -3.33 -51.31 -27.79
N ALA A 977 -3.92 -51.46 -26.60
CA ALA A 977 -4.20 -52.77 -26.02
C ALA A 977 -5.18 -53.58 -26.90
N ASN A 978 -6.23 -52.94 -27.41
CA ASN A 978 -7.21 -53.58 -28.28
C ASN A 978 -6.61 -54.01 -29.62
N GLN A 979 -5.78 -53.16 -30.24
CA GLN A 979 -5.05 -53.52 -31.47
C GLN A 979 -4.09 -54.69 -31.25
N ALA A 980 -3.36 -54.71 -30.13
CA ALA A 980 -2.40 -55.76 -29.80
C ALA A 980 -3.05 -57.11 -29.47
N LEU A 981 -4.27 -57.11 -28.93
CA LEU A 981 -5.01 -58.35 -28.62
C LEU A 981 -5.74 -58.93 -29.84
N LEU A 982 -6.28 -58.08 -30.72
CA LEU A 982 -7.06 -58.52 -31.89
C LEU A 982 -6.18 -58.91 -33.09
N TYR A 983 -5.09 -58.18 -33.34
CA TYR A 983 -4.24 -58.38 -34.52
C TYR A 983 -2.80 -58.74 -34.11
N SER A 984 -2.31 -59.85 -34.65
CA SER A 984 -0.93 -60.29 -34.38
C SER A 984 0.11 -59.50 -35.21
N TYR A 985 -0.26 -59.09 -36.42
CA TYR A 985 0.62 -58.35 -37.34
C TYR A 985 -0.22 -57.54 -38.36
N ASP A 986 0.10 -56.24 -38.52
CA ASP A 986 -0.41 -55.39 -39.61
C ASP A 986 0.69 -54.40 -40.01
N PRO A 987 1.23 -54.44 -41.24
CA PRO A 987 2.33 -53.58 -41.67
C PRO A 987 1.87 -52.17 -42.06
N ARG A 988 0.55 -51.90 -42.10
CA ARG A 988 0.00 -50.64 -42.64
C ARG A 988 -0.15 -49.60 -41.54
N PRO A 989 0.71 -48.56 -41.47
CA PRO A 989 0.70 -47.60 -40.36
C PRO A 989 -0.61 -46.79 -40.30
N LEU A 990 -1.15 -46.39 -41.46
CA LEU A 990 -2.38 -45.59 -41.53
C LEU A 990 -3.60 -46.33 -40.95
N TRP A 991 -3.66 -47.65 -41.17
CA TRP A 991 -4.73 -48.51 -40.65
C TRP A 991 -4.58 -48.76 -39.15
N ILE A 992 -3.34 -48.93 -38.66
CA ILE A 992 -3.06 -48.98 -37.22
C ILE A 992 -3.52 -47.69 -36.54
N PHE A 993 -3.16 -46.52 -37.06
CA PHE A 993 -3.61 -45.24 -36.49
C PHE A 993 -5.14 -45.13 -36.46
N ARG A 994 -5.83 -45.55 -37.53
CA ARG A 994 -7.30 -45.59 -37.59
C ARG A 994 -7.89 -46.56 -36.55
N ARG A 995 -7.29 -47.74 -36.35
CA ARG A 995 -7.77 -48.74 -35.38
C ARG A 995 -7.47 -48.35 -33.93
N VAL A 996 -6.32 -47.73 -33.65
CA VAL A 996 -5.90 -47.33 -32.30
C VAL A 996 -6.62 -46.07 -31.80
N PHE A 997 -6.86 -45.08 -32.67
CA PHE A 997 -7.46 -43.82 -32.21
C PHE A 997 -8.92 -43.67 -32.62
N TYR A 998 -9.23 -43.89 -33.90
CA TYR A 998 -10.56 -43.59 -34.43
C TYR A 998 -11.62 -44.60 -33.96
N ARG A 999 -11.34 -45.91 -33.97
CA ARG A 999 -12.32 -46.92 -33.52
C ARG A 999 -12.68 -46.79 -32.03
N PRO A 1000 -11.73 -46.76 -31.08
CA PRO A 1000 -12.02 -46.49 -29.67
C PRO A 1000 -12.82 -45.21 -29.42
N TYR A 1001 -12.51 -44.14 -30.16
CA TYR A 1001 -13.27 -42.91 -30.08
C TYR A 1001 -14.76 -43.12 -30.42
N MET A 1002 -15.05 -43.87 -31.49
CA MET A 1002 -16.43 -44.21 -31.88
C MET A 1002 -17.13 -45.12 -30.86
N HIS A 1003 -16.38 -45.97 -30.14
CA HIS A 1003 -16.95 -46.81 -29.08
C HIS A 1003 -17.54 -45.98 -27.93
N ILE A 1004 -16.96 -44.81 -27.59
CA ILE A 1004 -17.49 -43.90 -26.56
C ILE A 1004 -18.91 -43.44 -26.94
N PHE A 1005 -19.18 -43.22 -28.23
CA PHE A 1005 -20.49 -42.83 -28.75
C PHE A 1005 -21.47 -44.01 -28.94
N GLY A 1006 -21.07 -45.23 -28.57
CA GLY A 1006 -21.91 -46.41 -28.64
C GLY A 1006 -21.93 -47.12 -30.00
N GLN A 1007 -21.08 -46.73 -30.95
CA GLN A 1007 -20.90 -47.46 -32.21
C GLN A 1007 -19.85 -48.56 -32.01
N ILE A 1008 -20.30 -49.72 -31.51
CA ILE A 1008 -19.48 -50.91 -31.34
C ILE A 1008 -19.70 -51.80 -32.57
N PRO A 1009 -18.70 -52.00 -33.46
CA PRO A 1009 -18.83 -52.87 -34.62
C PRO A 1009 -18.77 -54.34 -34.16
N ILE A 1010 -19.90 -54.86 -33.69
CA ILE A 1010 -20.02 -56.26 -33.20
C ILE A 1010 -19.67 -57.26 -34.32
N HIS A 1011 -20.07 -56.96 -35.56
CA HIS A 1011 -19.85 -57.82 -36.73
C HIS A 1011 -18.38 -58.03 -37.14
N GLU A 1012 -17.47 -57.13 -36.76
CA GLU A 1012 -16.03 -57.30 -37.03
C GLU A 1012 -15.31 -58.07 -35.92
N MET A 1013 -15.94 -58.22 -34.74
CA MET A 1013 -15.38 -58.96 -33.60
C MET A 1013 -15.69 -60.46 -33.65
N ASP A 1014 -16.76 -60.84 -34.36
CA ASP A 1014 -17.22 -62.24 -34.48
C ASP A 1014 -16.63 -62.99 -35.72
N GLY A 1015 -15.78 -62.34 -36.52
CA GLY A 1015 -14.93 -63.02 -37.51
C GLY A 1015 -15.57 -63.38 -38.86
N ASP A 1016 -16.77 -62.89 -39.17
CA ASP A 1016 -17.51 -63.20 -40.42
C ASP A 1016 -17.03 -62.46 -41.69
N MET A 1017 -15.75 -62.07 -41.76
CA MET A 1017 -15.18 -61.28 -42.86
C MET A 1017 -14.11 -62.06 -43.63
N GLN A 1018 -14.06 -61.94 -44.97
CA GLN A 1018 -13.01 -62.56 -45.79
C GLN A 1018 -11.64 -62.00 -45.36
N CYS A 1019 -10.83 -62.84 -44.71
CA CYS A 1019 -9.55 -62.44 -44.13
C CYS A 1019 -8.47 -63.49 -44.41
N THR A 1020 -7.20 -63.06 -44.41
CA THR A 1020 -6.04 -63.95 -44.65
C THR A 1020 -5.02 -63.83 -43.53
N ASN A 1021 -4.42 -64.95 -43.12
CA ASN A 1021 -3.30 -65.00 -42.16
C ASN A 1021 -1.91 -64.97 -42.84
N ASN A 1022 -1.85 -64.94 -44.18
CA ASN A 1022 -0.62 -65.05 -44.94
C ASN A 1022 0.10 -63.70 -45.04
N ILE A 1023 1.32 -63.62 -44.51
CA ILE A 1023 2.08 -62.36 -44.35
C ILE A 1023 2.30 -61.65 -45.70
N THR A 1024 2.57 -62.42 -46.76
CA THR A 1024 2.80 -61.88 -48.11
C THR A 1024 1.55 -61.29 -48.77
N GLU A 1025 0.37 -61.84 -48.44
CA GLU A 1025 -0.92 -61.32 -48.94
C GLU A 1025 -1.36 -60.08 -48.14
N ILE A 1026 -1.02 -60.03 -46.85
CA ILE A 1026 -1.24 -58.87 -45.99
C ILE A 1026 -0.36 -57.69 -46.44
N GLU A 1027 0.89 -57.94 -46.84
CA GLU A 1027 1.76 -56.92 -47.44
C GLU A 1027 1.27 -56.46 -48.82
N ALA A 1028 0.60 -57.33 -49.57
CA ALA A 1028 -0.04 -57.00 -50.85
C ALA A 1028 -1.36 -56.22 -50.69
N GLY A 1029 -1.92 -56.13 -49.48
CA GLY A 1029 -3.06 -55.27 -49.15
C GLY A 1029 -4.30 -55.98 -48.60
N GLU A 1030 -4.30 -57.32 -48.49
CA GLU A 1030 -5.42 -58.10 -47.95
C GLU A 1030 -5.62 -57.87 -46.43
N GLU A 1031 -6.83 -58.13 -45.92
CA GLU A 1031 -7.16 -57.87 -44.51
C GLU A 1031 -6.69 -59.00 -43.56
N PRO A 1032 -5.98 -58.69 -42.46
CA PRO A 1032 -5.53 -59.69 -41.50
C PRO A 1032 -6.68 -60.22 -40.65
N CYS A 1033 -6.72 -61.53 -40.39
CA CYS A 1033 -7.73 -62.13 -39.52
C CYS A 1033 -7.56 -61.74 -38.04
N VAL A 1034 -8.68 -61.73 -37.32
CA VAL A 1034 -8.73 -61.47 -35.87
C VAL A 1034 -8.34 -62.73 -35.08
N ASN A 1035 -7.54 -62.57 -34.03
CA ASN A 1035 -7.16 -63.67 -33.14
C ASN A 1035 -8.29 -64.01 -32.15
N THR A 1036 -8.94 -65.16 -32.32
CA THR A 1036 -10.10 -65.57 -31.51
C THR A 1036 -9.75 -65.96 -30.07
N ASN A 1037 -8.47 -66.27 -29.78
CA ASN A 1037 -8.04 -66.80 -28.47
C ASN A 1037 -8.21 -65.82 -27.30
N ALA A 1038 -8.08 -64.51 -27.57
CA ALA A 1038 -8.13 -63.45 -26.55
C ALA A 1038 -9.44 -62.64 -26.57
N ASN A 1039 -10.46 -63.07 -27.33
CA ASN A 1039 -11.68 -62.29 -27.53
C ASN A 1039 -12.42 -62.01 -26.21
N TRP A 1040 -12.49 -62.99 -25.29
CA TRP A 1040 -13.11 -62.81 -23.97
C TRP A 1040 -12.46 -61.67 -23.15
N LEU A 1041 -11.13 -61.49 -23.28
CA LEU A 1041 -10.40 -60.43 -22.59
C LEU A 1041 -10.69 -59.06 -23.22
N VAL A 1042 -10.85 -59.01 -24.55
CA VAL A 1042 -11.23 -57.79 -25.28
C VAL A 1042 -12.62 -57.32 -24.86
N VAL A 1043 -13.58 -58.23 -24.69
CA VAL A 1043 -14.92 -57.91 -24.19
C VAL A 1043 -14.87 -57.34 -22.77
N ILE A 1044 -14.08 -57.93 -21.86
CA ILE A 1044 -13.89 -57.40 -20.49
C ILE A 1044 -13.24 -56.00 -20.55
N LEU A 1045 -12.20 -55.84 -21.37
CA LEU A 1045 -11.50 -54.57 -21.53
C LEU A 1045 -12.44 -53.48 -22.08
N LEU A 1046 -13.35 -53.83 -23.00
CA LEU A 1046 -14.39 -52.94 -23.53
C LEU A 1046 -15.38 -52.51 -22.44
N VAL A 1047 -15.84 -53.42 -21.58
CA VAL A 1047 -16.73 -53.09 -20.45
C VAL A 1047 -16.04 -52.14 -19.47
N VAL A 1048 -14.79 -52.43 -19.08
CA VAL A 1048 -14.01 -51.58 -18.18
C VAL A 1048 -13.75 -50.20 -18.81
N TYR A 1049 -13.46 -50.18 -20.11
CA TYR A 1049 -13.28 -48.95 -20.87
C TYR A 1049 -14.55 -48.09 -20.87
N LEU A 1050 -15.70 -48.66 -21.24
CA LEU A 1050 -16.98 -47.96 -21.28
C LEU A 1050 -17.43 -47.47 -19.89
N LEU A 1051 -17.23 -48.28 -18.85
CA LEU A 1051 -17.52 -47.88 -17.47
C LEU A 1051 -16.64 -46.68 -17.06
N SER A 1052 -15.33 -46.76 -17.35
CA SER A 1052 -14.39 -45.70 -17.01
C SER A 1052 -14.65 -44.41 -17.81
N THR A 1053 -14.91 -44.50 -19.12
CA THR A 1053 -15.16 -43.31 -19.94
C THR A 1053 -16.53 -42.70 -19.67
N ASN A 1054 -17.60 -43.50 -19.70
CA ASN A 1054 -18.96 -42.97 -19.69
C ASN A 1054 -19.48 -42.71 -18.27
N ILE A 1055 -19.09 -43.51 -17.28
CA ILE A 1055 -19.54 -43.31 -15.89
C ILE A 1055 -18.59 -42.41 -15.12
N VAL A 1056 -17.27 -42.57 -15.28
CA VAL A 1056 -16.32 -41.75 -14.49
C VAL A 1056 -15.98 -40.45 -15.22
N LEU A 1057 -15.40 -40.52 -16.43
CA LEU A 1057 -14.86 -39.34 -17.10
C LEU A 1057 -15.97 -38.36 -17.54
N VAL A 1058 -17.04 -38.84 -18.19
CA VAL A 1058 -18.14 -37.96 -18.65
C VAL A 1058 -18.86 -37.28 -17.47
N ASN A 1059 -19.12 -38.00 -16.36
CA ASN A 1059 -19.74 -37.38 -15.18
C ASN A 1059 -18.83 -36.35 -14.51
N LEU A 1060 -17.52 -36.60 -14.49
CA LEU A 1060 -16.54 -35.60 -14.04
C LEU A 1060 -16.59 -34.35 -14.92
N LEU A 1061 -16.70 -34.49 -16.25
CA LEU A 1061 -16.88 -33.35 -17.17
C LEU A 1061 -18.15 -32.56 -16.87
N ILE A 1062 -19.27 -33.24 -16.65
CA ILE A 1062 -20.55 -32.61 -16.27
C ILE A 1062 -20.39 -31.84 -14.95
N ALA A 1063 -19.72 -32.42 -13.95
CA ALA A 1063 -19.47 -31.77 -12.67
C ALA A 1063 -18.58 -30.51 -12.81
N MET A 1064 -17.48 -30.60 -13.57
CA MET A 1064 -16.60 -29.46 -13.85
C MET A 1064 -17.35 -28.34 -14.59
N PHE A 1065 -18.12 -28.68 -15.63
CA PHE A 1065 -18.95 -27.70 -16.33
C PHE A 1065 -20.02 -27.10 -15.44
N SER A 1066 -20.70 -27.87 -14.59
CA SER A 1066 -21.70 -27.35 -13.67
C SER A 1066 -21.11 -26.34 -12.68
N HIS A 1067 -19.94 -26.65 -12.11
CA HIS A 1067 -19.23 -25.74 -11.20
C HIS A 1067 -18.78 -24.45 -11.92
N THR A 1068 -18.13 -24.57 -13.08
CA THR A 1068 -17.69 -23.42 -13.88
C THR A 1068 -18.88 -22.61 -14.40
N PHE A 1069 -19.97 -23.26 -14.82
CA PHE A 1069 -21.22 -22.61 -15.23
C PHE A 1069 -21.75 -21.73 -14.11
N SER A 1070 -21.93 -22.30 -12.91
CA SER A 1070 -22.52 -21.60 -11.77
C SER A 1070 -21.69 -20.38 -11.37
N LYS A 1071 -20.36 -20.55 -11.33
CA LYS A 1071 -19.41 -19.46 -11.01
C LYS A 1071 -19.37 -18.34 -12.05
N VAL A 1072 -19.46 -18.69 -13.34
CA VAL A 1072 -19.39 -17.70 -14.43
C VAL A 1072 -20.75 -17.03 -14.67
N GLN A 1073 -21.86 -17.75 -14.48
CA GLN A 1073 -23.21 -17.27 -14.73
C GLN A 1073 -23.52 -16.01 -13.91
N GLU A 1074 -23.15 -15.99 -12.62
CA GLU A 1074 -23.38 -14.86 -11.71
C GLU A 1074 -22.82 -13.53 -12.26
N ASN A 1075 -21.64 -13.57 -12.89
CA ASN A 1075 -20.95 -12.38 -13.38
C ASN A 1075 -21.06 -12.20 -14.91
N SER A 1076 -21.69 -13.14 -15.62
CA SER A 1076 -21.68 -13.23 -17.09
C SER A 1076 -22.26 -11.99 -17.78
N ASP A 1077 -23.31 -11.39 -17.22
CA ASP A 1077 -23.93 -10.17 -17.74
C ASP A 1077 -22.98 -8.96 -17.68
N ILE A 1078 -22.17 -8.86 -16.62
CA ILE A 1078 -21.15 -7.80 -16.48
C ILE A 1078 -20.10 -7.94 -17.59
N TYR A 1079 -19.61 -9.16 -17.83
CA TYR A 1079 -18.67 -9.43 -18.92
C TYR A 1079 -19.27 -9.12 -20.28
N TRP A 1080 -20.53 -9.48 -20.51
CA TRP A 1080 -21.21 -9.21 -21.78
C TRP A 1080 -21.41 -7.71 -22.03
N LYS A 1081 -21.85 -6.95 -21.02
CA LYS A 1081 -22.03 -5.49 -21.11
C LYS A 1081 -20.72 -4.76 -21.44
N PHE A 1082 -19.59 -5.25 -20.95
CA PHE A 1082 -18.26 -4.76 -21.31
C PHE A 1082 -17.90 -5.10 -22.76
N GLN A 1083 -18.04 -6.36 -23.18
CA GLN A 1083 -17.76 -6.78 -24.55
C GLN A 1083 -18.65 -6.06 -25.58
N ARG A 1084 -19.92 -5.81 -25.24
CA ARG A 1084 -20.86 -5.03 -26.03
C ARG A 1084 -20.31 -3.63 -26.36
N TYR A 1085 -19.61 -2.98 -25.43
CA TYR A 1085 -18.99 -1.69 -25.70
C TYR A 1085 -17.95 -1.80 -26.83
N ASN A 1086 -17.02 -2.75 -26.74
CA ASN A 1086 -15.96 -2.93 -27.73
C ASN A 1086 -16.55 -3.18 -29.13
N LEU A 1087 -17.57 -4.04 -29.21
CA LEU A 1087 -18.29 -4.33 -30.45
C LEU A 1087 -19.00 -3.09 -31.01
N ILE A 1088 -19.66 -2.28 -30.18
CA ILE A 1088 -20.33 -1.05 -30.64
C ILE A 1088 -19.31 -0.05 -31.19
N VAL A 1089 -18.17 0.14 -30.53
CA VAL A 1089 -17.09 1.03 -30.99
C VAL A 1089 -16.55 0.56 -32.35
N GLU A 1090 -16.34 -0.75 -32.49
CA GLU A 1090 -15.92 -1.36 -33.73
C GLU A 1090 -16.90 -1.07 -34.87
N TYR A 1091 -18.19 -1.44 -34.73
CA TYR A 1091 -19.21 -1.21 -35.76
C TYR A 1091 -19.51 0.26 -36.03
N HIS A 1092 -19.39 1.14 -35.04
CA HIS A 1092 -19.52 2.58 -35.27
C HIS A 1092 -18.38 3.14 -36.14
N SER A 1093 -17.16 2.59 -35.98
CA SER A 1093 -16.00 2.98 -36.78
C SER A 1093 -16.06 2.45 -38.22
N ARG A 1094 -16.74 1.31 -38.44
CA ARG A 1094 -16.89 0.68 -39.76
C ARG A 1094 -17.60 1.59 -40.77
N PRO A 1095 -17.27 1.48 -42.07
CA PRO A 1095 -18.06 2.10 -43.13
C PRO A 1095 -19.48 1.52 -43.19
N CYS A 1096 -20.41 2.28 -43.76
CA CYS A 1096 -21.83 1.94 -43.78
C CYS A 1096 -22.20 0.83 -44.78
N LEU A 1097 -21.37 0.61 -45.80
CA LEU A 1097 -21.60 -0.39 -46.84
C LEU A 1097 -21.06 -1.73 -46.37
N ALA A 1098 -21.91 -2.77 -46.43
CA ALA A 1098 -21.51 -4.14 -46.16
C ALA A 1098 -20.66 -4.71 -47.30
N PRO A 1099 -19.77 -5.69 -47.05
CA PRO A 1099 -19.14 -6.50 -48.09
C PRO A 1099 -20.23 -7.10 -49.01
N PRO A 1100 -20.08 -7.05 -50.36
CA PRO A 1100 -18.90 -6.71 -51.16
C PRO A 1100 -18.76 -5.22 -51.54
N PHE A 1101 -19.78 -4.39 -51.28
CA PHE A 1101 -19.81 -2.99 -51.71
C PHE A 1101 -18.92 -2.07 -50.87
N ILE A 1102 -18.31 -2.60 -49.82
CA ILE A 1102 -17.39 -1.89 -48.92
C ILE A 1102 -16.20 -1.26 -49.66
N ILE A 1103 -15.77 -1.84 -50.79
CA ILE A 1103 -14.63 -1.38 -51.58
C ILE A 1103 -14.80 0.06 -52.07
N PHE A 1104 -16.02 0.48 -52.43
CA PHE A 1104 -16.33 1.86 -52.82
C PHE A 1104 -16.13 2.83 -51.64
N SER A 1105 -16.42 2.38 -50.42
CA SER A 1105 -16.19 3.17 -49.21
C SER A 1105 -14.70 3.32 -48.91
N HIS A 1106 -13.92 2.24 -49.06
CA HIS A 1106 -12.47 2.29 -48.92
C HIS A 1106 -11.83 3.23 -49.94
N LEU A 1107 -12.24 3.15 -51.22
CA LEU A 1107 -11.76 4.05 -52.27
C LEU A 1107 -12.07 5.52 -51.93
N HIS A 1108 -13.30 5.81 -51.49
CA HIS A 1108 -13.69 7.16 -51.06
C HIS A 1108 -12.91 7.66 -49.84
N LEU A 1109 -12.63 6.79 -48.86
CA LEU A 1109 -11.82 7.12 -47.67
C LEU A 1109 -10.35 7.36 -48.03
N LEU A 1110 -9.77 6.53 -48.91
CA LEU A 1110 -8.41 6.69 -49.41
C LEU A 1110 -8.26 8.01 -50.18
N ILE A 1111 -9.20 8.32 -51.08
CA ILE A 1111 -9.26 9.60 -51.80
C ILE A 1111 -9.36 10.77 -50.81
N LYS A 1112 -10.26 10.70 -49.82
CA LYS A 1112 -10.45 11.79 -48.86
C LYS A 1112 -9.20 12.02 -47.97
N ARG A 1113 -8.48 10.96 -47.62
CA ARG A 1113 -7.32 11.02 -46.73
C ARG A 1113 -6.04 11.43 -47.47
N TYR A 1114 -5.78 10.82 -48.63
CA TYR A 1114 -4.54 11.03 -49.38
C TYR A 1114 -4.61 12.27 -50.29
N ILE A 1115 -5.75 12.52 -50.94
CA ILE A 1115 -5.91 13.63 -51.90
C ILE A 1115 -6.43 14.90 -51.22
N ARG A 1116 -7.39 14.80 -50.29
CA ARG A 1116 -8.04 15.99 -49.67
C ARG A 1116 -7.54 16.37 -48.27
N ARG A 1117 -6.70 15.55 -47.62
CA ARG A 1117 -6.18 15.75 -46.24
C ARG A 1117 -7.24 16.13 -45.19
N ILE A 1118 -8.49 15.70 -45.34
CA ILE A 1118 -9.57 16.02 -44.38
C ILE A 1118 -9.62 14.92 -43.29
N PRO A 1119 -9.52 15.27 -41.98
CA PRO A 1119 -9.64 14.30 -40.90
C PRO A 1119 -11.04 13.66 -40.81
N SER A 1120 -11.12 12.42 -40.31
CA SER A 1120 -12.38 11.69 -40.18
C SER A 1120 -13.33 12.35 -39.16
N SER A 1121 -14.57 12.59 -39.56
CA SER A 1121 -15.59 13.23 -38.71
C SER A 1121 -16.31 12.27 -37.75
N LYS A 1122 -16.12 10.94 -37.91
CA LYS A 1122 -16.83 9.90 -37.11
C LYS A 1122 -16.32 9.80 -35.66
N SER A 1123 -15.10 10.26 -35.34
CA SER A 1123 -14.57 10.19 -33.96
C SER A 1123 -15.28 11.12 -32.96
N LYS A 1124 -16.01 12.14 -33.44
CA LYS A 1124 -16.64 13.18 -32.60
C LYS A 1124 -17.80 12.69 -31.73
N HIS A 1125 -18.36 11.50 -31.98
CA HIS A 1125 -19.46 10.96 -31.16
C HIS A 1125 -18.97 10.33 -29.84
N PHE A 1126 -17.71 9.89 -29.79
CA PHE A 1126 -17.08 9.34 -28.57
C PHE A 1126 -16.16 10.33 -27.88
N VAL A 1127 -15.90 11.48 -28.50
CA VAL A 1127 -14.94 12.48 -28.05
C VAL A 1127 -15.54 13.86 -28.23
N LEU A 1128 -15.78 14.53 -27.11
CA LEU A 1128 -16.29 15.90 -27.06
C LEU A 1128 -15.25 16.81 -26.39
N GLU A 1129 -14.86 17.87 -27.10
CA GLU A 1129 -14.06 18.95 -26.54
C GLU A 1129 -14.97 20.05 -26.03
N LEU A 1130 -15.01 20.23 -24.71
CA LEU A 1130 -15.73 21.31 -24.05
C LEU A 1130 -14.74 22.40 -23.63
N HIS A 1131 -15.06 23.65 -23.94
CA HIS A 1131 -14.18 24.79 -23.66
C HIS A 1131 -14.83 25.81 -22.72
N GLY A 1132 -14.00 26.46 -21.89
CA GLY A 1132 -14.38 27.56 -21.00
C GLY A 1132 -15.38 27.19 -19.91
N SER A 1133 -16.33 28.11 -19.66
CA SER A 1133 -17.34 28.05 -18.58
C SER A 1133 -18.21 26.79 -18.61
N LYS A 1134 -18.55 26.24 -19.79
CA LYS A 1134 -19.34 25.00 -19.88
C LYS A 1134 -18.63 23.79 -19.26
N ALA A 1135 -17.30 23.75 -19.34
CA ALA A 1135 -16.52 22.67 -18.74
C ALA A 1135 -16.44 22.81 -17.22
N SER A 1136 -16.27 24.03 -16.69
CA SER A 1136 -16.24 24.28 -15.24
C SER A 1136 -17.60 24.04 -14.59
N HIS A 1137 -18.71 24.47 -15.21
CA HIS A 1137 -20.06 24.15 -14.71
C HIS A 1137 -20.33 22.65 -14.63
N LEU A 1138 -19.78 21.84 -15.55
CA LEU A 1138 -19.92 20.40 -15.49
C LEU A 1138 -19.10 19.80 -14.35
N HIS A 1139 -17.89 20.31 -14.09
CA HIS A 1139 -17.06 19.88 -12.97
C HIS A 1139 -17.66 20.26 -11.62
N THR A 1140 -18.18 21.47 -11.47
CA THR A 1140 -18.85 21.87 -10.22
C THR A 1140 -20.10 21.03 -9.99
N TRP A 1141 -20.88 20.75 -11.03
CA TRP A 1141 -22.02 19.85 -10.96
C TRP A 1141 -21.60 18.42 -10.53
N GLU A 1142 -20.56 17.85 -11.13
CA GLU A 1142 -20.00 16.54 -10.73
C GLU A 1142 -19.53 16.54 -9.27
N SER A 1143 -18.80 17.58 -8.84
CA SER A 1143 -18.29 17.69 -7.47
C SER A 1143 -19.42 17.79 -6.44
N VAL A 1144 -20.49 18.53 -6.72
CA VAL A 1144 -21.66 18.62 -5.82
C VAL A 1144 -22.31 17.24 -5.64
N HIS A 1145 -22.43 16.44 -6.71
CA HIS A 1145 -23.03 15.11 -6.62
C HIS A 1145 -22.12 14.12 -5.90
N LYS A 1146 -20.80 14.26 -6.04
CA LYS A 1146 -19.83 13.53 -5.20
C LYS A 1146 -20.05 13.83 -3.72
N GLU A 1147 -20.18 15.10 -3.32
CA GLU A 1147 -20.41 15.46 -1.90
C GLU A 1147 -21.75 14.92 -1.36
N ILE A 1148 -22.81 14.97 -2.19
CA ILE A 1148 -24.11 14.36 -1.84
C ILE A 1148 -23.94 12.86 -1.62
N LEU A 1149 -23.20 12.17 -2.49
CA LEU A 1149 -22.92 10.75 -2.33
C LEU A 1149 -22.09 10.46 -1.07
N LEU A 1150 -21.01 11.20 -0.83
CA LEU A 1150 -20.12 11.02 0.32
C LEU A 1150 -20.86 11.26 1.64
N SER A 1151 -21.67 12.31 1.71
CA SER A 1151 -22.51 12.58 2.89
C SER A 1151 -23.55 11.47 3.12
N ALA A 1152 -24.17 10.94 2.07
CA ALA A 1152 -25.10 9.81 2.16
C ALA A 1152 -24.38 8.51 2.59
N GLN A 1153 -23.19 8.24 2.07
CA GLN A 1153 -22.37 7.09 2.47
C GLN A 1153 -21.93 7.20 3.94
N ASN A 1154 -21.44 8.38 4.35
CA ASN A 1154 -21.07 8.66 5.73
C ASN A 1154 -22.27 8.49 6.66
N LYS A 1155 -23.47 8.95 6.26
CA LYS A 1155 -24.70 8.73 7.03
C LYS A 1155 -25.02 7.23 7.19
N ARG A 1156 -24.98 6.45 6.10
CA ARG A 1156 -25.19 4.99 6.15
C ARG A 1156 -24.16 4.26 7.01
N GLN A 1157 -22.88 4.65 6.92
CA GLN A 1157 -21.83 4.09 7.78
C GLN A 1157 -22.07 4.40 9.26
N ARG A 1158 -22.57 5.59 9.58
CA ARG A 1158 -22.96 5.98 10.95
C ARG A 1158 -24.19 5.23 11.46
N GLU A 1159 -25.09 4.84 10.56
CA GLU A 1159 -26.30 4.07 10.86
C GLU A 1159 -26.05 2.56 10.97
N THR A 1160 -24.89 2.07 10.55
CA THR A 1160 -24.55 0.64 10.63
C THR A 1160 -24.44 0.16 12.07
N ASP A 1161 -25.01 -1.00 12.39
CA ASP A 1161 -25.04 -1.59 13.73
C ASP A 1161 -23.66 -1.63 14.39
N THR A 1162 -22.61 -1.98 13.64
CA THR A 1162 -21.23 -2.00 14.15
C THR A 1162 -20.73 -0.62 14.60
N ALA A 1163 -21.08 0.44 13.88
CA ALA A 1163 -20.68 1.80 14.23
C ALA A 1163 -21.51 2.33 15.41
N GLN A 1164 -22.80 1.98 15.47
CA GLN A 1164 -23.65 2.28 16.61
C GLN A 1164 -23.13 1.60 17.88
N LEU A 1165 -22.79 0.30 17.80
CA LEU A 1165 -22.20 -0.47 18.91
C LEU A 1165 -20.87 0.11 19.38
N LYS A 1166 -19.99 0.53 18.47
CA LYS A 1166 -18.74 1.21 18.84
C LYS A 1166 -19.01 2.51 19.59
N ARG A 1167 -20.01 3.29 19.17
CA ARG A 1167 -20.38 4.54 19.85
C ARG A 1167 -21.02 4.30 21.21
N THR A 1168 -21.88 3.30 21.33
CA THR A 1168 -22.47 2.94 22.62
C THR A 1168 -21.38 2.43 23.56
N ALA A 1169 -20.43 1.63 23.07
CA ALA A 1169 -19.26 1.21 23.84
C ALA A 1169 -18.43 2.41 24.35
N VAL A 1170 -18.00 3.33 23.46
CA VAL A 1170 -17.24 4.53 23.86
C VAL A 1170 -18.03 5.41 24.82
N LYS A 1171 -19.35 5.55 24.64
CA LYS A 1171 -20.20 6.29 25.57
C LYS A 1171 -20.30 5.59 26.93
N VAL A 1172 -20.43 4.27 26.95
CA VAL A 1172 -20.42 3.47 28.18
C VAL A 1172 -19.09 3.60 28.90
N ASP A 1173 -17.97 3.56 28.19
CA ASP A 1173 -16.64 3.78 28.77
C ASP A 1173 -16.51 5.18 29.37
N THR A 1174 -17.07 6.20 28.70
CA THR A 1174 -17.07 7.58 29.20
C THR A 1174 -17.94 7.71 30.46
N VAL A 1175 -19.11 7.08 30.48
CA VAL A 1175 -20.00 7.04 31.66
C VAL A 1175 -19.32 6.28 32.81
N LEU A 1176 -18.57 5.21 32.51
CA LEU A 1176 -17.81 4.46 33.50
C LEU A 1176 -16.71 5.32 34.12
N LYS A 1177 -15.96 6.10 33.32
CA LYS A 1177 -14.97 7.07 33.82
C LYS A 1177 -15.60 8.13 34.73
N GLN A 1178 -16.74 8.70 34.32
CA GLN A 1178 -17.47 9.66 35.15
C GLN A 1178 -17.97 9.03 36.46
N MET A 1179 -18.42 7.77 36.43
CA MET A 1179 -18.87 7.05 37.62
C MET A 1179 -17.72 6.78 38.60
N THR A 1180 -16.51 6.50 38.12
CA THR A 1180 -15.32 6.35 38.97
C THR A 1180 -14.96 7.68 39.64
N GLU A 1181 -14.96 8.80 38.90
CA GLU A 1181 -14.69 10.13 39.45
C GLU A 1181 -15.69 10.53 40.55
N ILE A 1182 -16.98 10.24 40.33
CA ILE A 1182 -18.05 10.49 41.33
C ILE A 1182 -17.84 9.61 42.57
N ARG A 1183 -17.40 8.36 42.40
CA ARG A 1183 -17.12 7.44 43.51
C ARG A 1183 -15.95 7.93 44.35
N ASP A 1184 -14.92 8.47 43.72
CA ASP A 1184 -13.74 8.99 44.42
C ASP A 1184 -14.02 10.34 45.09
N HIS A 1185 -14.82 11.22 44.48
CA HIS A 1185 -15.36 12.40 45.17
C HIS A 1185 -16.13 12.02 46.44
N ASN A 1186 -16.98 10.98 46.36
CA ASN A 1186 -17.69 10.47 47.53
C ASN A 1186 -16.75 9.92 48.61
N ARG A 1187 -15.62 9.29 48.23
CA ARG A 1187 -14.61 8.84 49.20
C ARG A 1187 -13.91 10.01 49.89
N ARG A 1188 -13.53 11.05 49.15
CA ARG A 1188 -12.92 12.27 49.69
C ARG A 1188 -13.87 12.98 50.67
N LEU A 1189 -15.15 13.08 50.30
CA LEU A 1189 -16.20 13.59 51.21
C LEU A 1189 -16.28 12.79 52.51
N ARG A 1190 -16.24 11.45 52.44
CA ARG A 1190 -16.24 10.61 53.65
C ARG A 1190 -14.97 10.73 54.50
N GLN A 1191 -13.80 10.95 53.88
CA GLN A 1191 -12.56 11.21 54.61
C GLN A 1191 -12.60 12.55 55.34
N LEU A 1192 -13.07 13.60 54.65
CA LEU A 1192 -13.32 14.91 55.27
C LEU A 1192 -14.35 14.80 56.41
N GLU A 1193 -15.44 14.06 56.21
CA GLU A 1193 -16.40 13.78 57.28
C GLU A 1193 -15.76 13.04 58.45
N ALA A 1194 -14.83 12.12 58.21
CA ALA A 1194 -14.12 11.38 59.26
C ALA A 1194 -13.12 12.28 60.02
N GLU A 1195 -12.36 13.14 59.34
CA GLU A 1195 -11.45 14.10 59.96
C GLU A 1195 -12.21 15.15 60.78
N VAL A 1196 -13.32 15.67 60.24
CA VAL A 1196 -14.24 16.57 60.97
C VAL A 1196 -14.82 15.85 62.20
N ARG A 1197 -15.16 14.57 62.09
CA ARG A 1197 -15.67 13.76 63.21
C ARG A 1197 -14.60 13.43 64.26
N VAL A 1198 -13.32 13.40 63.88
CA VAL A 1198 -12.19 13.29 64.80
C VAL A 1198 -11.92 14.62 65.50
N LEU A 1199 -12.00 15.74 64.80
CA LEU A 1199 -11.93 17.09 65.37
C LEU A 1199 -13.10 17.40 66.33
N LEU A 1200 -14.27 16.79 66.10
CA LEU A 1200 -15.47 16.91 66.93
C LEU A 1200 -15.55 15.86 68.06
N ARG A 1201 -14.51 15.05 68.33
CA ARG A 1201 -14.53 14.16 69.51
C ARG A 1201 -14.50 14.98 70.80
N PRO A 1202 -15.42 14.74 71.76
CA PRO A 1202 -15.42 15.42 73.05
C PRO A 1202 -14.30 14.83 73.92
N GLY A 1203 -13.11 15.42 73.85
CA GLY A 1203 -11.95 15.00 74.65
C GLY A 1203 -10.84 16.04 74.83
N TYR A 1204 -10.88 17.16 74.08
CA TYR A 1204 -9.87 18.23 74.13
C TYR A 1204 -10.48 19.64 74.28
N MET A 1205 -11.63 19.77 74.92
CA MET A 1205 -12.16 21.06 75.38
C MET A 1205 -12.37 21.02 76.90
N VAL A 1206 -11.29 21.21 77.66
CA VAL A 1206 -11.40 21.62 79.07
C VAL A 1206 -10.49 22.82 79.29
N LEU A 1207 -11.15 23.97 79.42
CA LEU A 1207 -10.72 25.28 79.97
C LEU A 1207 -9.72 26.15 79.18
N PRO A 1208 -9.85 27.51 79.22
CA PRO A 1208 -10.83 28.33 79.93
C PRO A 1208 -11.52 29.40 79.05
N VAL A 1209 -12.86 29.31 78.90
CA VAL A 1209 -13.71 30.46 78.55
C VAL A 1209 -14.32 30.98 79.85
N PHE A 1210 -13.58 31.84 80.54
CA PHE A 1210 -14.08 32.58 81.70
C PHE A 1210 -13.40 33.96 81.77
N LEU A 1211 -13.42 34.73 80.67
CA LEU A 1211 -13.17 36.16 80.68
C LEU A 1211 -13.63 36.73 79.34
N ILE A 1212 -14.09 37.99 79.36
CA ILE A 1212 -14.59 38.77 78.22
C ILE A 1212 -16.11 38.64 77.99
N CYS A 1213 -16.88 38.82 79.08
CA CYS A 1213 -17.84 39.93 79.09
C CYS A 1213 -17.15 41.07 79.86
N SER A 1214 -17.24 42.30 79.34
CA SER A 1214 -16.59 43.55 79.79
C SER A 1214 -15.18 43.81 79.22
N PHE A 1215 -15.11 44.25 77.95
CA PHE A 1215 -14.67 45.60 77.55
C PHE A 1215 -14.93 45.83 76.06
#